data_AF-A0A386ZPE7-F1
#
_entry.id   AF-A0A386ZPE7-F1
#
_cell.length_a   1.000
_cell.length_b   1.000
_cell.length_c   1.000
_cell.angle_alpha   90.00
_cell.angle_beta   90.00
_cell.angle_gamma   90.00
#
_symmetry.space_group_name_H-M   'P 1'
#
loop_
_entity.id
_entity.type
_entity.pdbx_description
1 polymer ?
#
loop_
_entity_poly.entity_id
_entity_poly.type
_entity_poly.pdbx_seq_one_letter_code
_entity_poly.pdbx_strand_id
1 'polypeptide(L)'
;MTSGPSAGAANRASALAWRGDGQAEKVWAGGEFDGEVRVQVLTTPAKEAALIADHLRRAHLTHGVPWSRMAVIVRSVPLSLAPLRRALLAAGVPVRQPPADVPLARRRGAMWMLLALRAVTAGDPTAVRHPRPIAFTADDALDLLAGPLGGADQISLRRLRRGIRRAVLELGLPERAAGEDAEPPVESTAAQPEPVESAGDATRFADLDRSSAEILRDLLVGVGGGRVLEKLTDVEAAPLRRVLKALARARKVRRDGGGLEDVMWGVWTASTLERRWVGQSERGGAVGMQADRDLDAVVGLFEAAASYVDRLPRATIEGFVEYLEQQEIPQDDAPVTDPGEAVTICSAHAAAGREWDTVAVAAVQEGIWPNLRPRGTLLGVEDLVDLLAGVAGSGEKVSRAAPLLAEERRLLLVACSRARRSLLVTAVESVTGDQDLVPSRFLAELDADAAEGGPGRIPAPVDPGRALAMHALIAELRSAACDPETAPERRLRAARQLARLARAGVRGAHPDDWYGTAELSSTNPLWDSADGAITLSPSTVDQLETCPLRWALERHGGGDGENQHALKGNLVHTLVQALAGQVTEDQVKQALVRAWKKVDPAARDGENWHSRAELRRTETMVDTFLAWLRNTRDELTAIGVEVPVDCVLPARGPGEQPVRISGRVDRVERDALGRFVIVDVKTGKTPISKQAAQDHAQLATYQVAAAEGALGEGEPGGARLVYVAKPSSKEGATQRMQQPLDAEGIDTWRGVIHDAADASKGPSYLAMRNDGCRHCKVAGSCPVQDTGRQVTDE
;
A
#
# COMPACT_ATOMS: atom_id res chain seq x y z
N MET A 1 8.79 -54.78 30.49
CA MET A 1 9.20 -53.37 30.67
C MET A 1 9.56 -52.82 29.30
N THR A 2 8.55 -52.37 28.56
CA THR A 2 8.60 -51.62 27.28
C THR A 2 7.15 -51.56 26.77
N SER A 3 6.46 -50.45 27.02
CA SER A 3 5.12 -50.20 26.49
C SER A 3 4.91 -48.70 26.40
N GLY A 4 5.00 -48.16 25.18
CA GLY A 4 4.58 -46.79 24.89
C GLY A 4 3.06 -46.70 24.80
N PRO A 5 2.45 -45.56 25.17
CA PRO A 5 1.06 -45.30 24.87
C PRO A 5 0.88 -44.34 23.68
N SER A 6 -0.27 -44.53 23.05
CA SER A 6 -0.82 -43.86 21.88
C SER A 6 -1.35 -42.45 22.15
N ALA A 7 -1.27 -41.58 21.13
CA ALA A 7 -2.27 -40.56 20.76
C ALA A 7 -1.87 -40.07 19.35
N GLY A 8 -2.69 -40.04 18.30
CA GLY A 8 -4.14 -39.88 18.23
C GLY A 8 -4.48 -38.47 17.71
N ALA A 9 -4.17 -38.17 16.44
CA ALA A 9 -4.68 -36.97 15.74
C ALA A 9 -5.00 -37.33 14.29
N ALA A 10 -6.28 -37.61 14.05
CA ALA A 10 -6.84 -37.98 12.76
C ALA A 10 -7.00 -36.75 11.86
N ASN A 11 -6.23 -36.72 10.77
CA ASN A 11 -6.38 -35.74 9.70
C ASN A 11 -7.46 -36.25 8.72
N ARG A 12 -8.69 -35.71 8.81
CA ARG A 12 -9.76 -35.96 7.82
C ARG A 12 -9.59 -35.02 6.64
N ALA A 13 -8.65 -35.34 5.74
CA ALA A 13 -8.73 -34.91 4.36
C ALA A 13 -9.58 -35.96 3.63
N SER A 14 -10.80 -35.57 3.24
CA SER A 14 -11.71 -36.40 2.45
C SER A 14 -11.15 -36.57 1.04
N ALA A 15 -10.17 -37.45 0.89
CA ALA A 15 -9.84 -38.08 -0.38
C ALA A 15 -11.06 -38.93 -0.78
N LEU A 16 -11.76 -38.53 -1.85
CA LEU A 16 -12.57 -39.49 -2.59
C LEU A 16 -11.60 -40.54 -3.14
N ALA A 17 -11.52 -41.66 -2.42
CA ALA A 17 -10.72 -42.81 -2.78
C ALA A 17 -11.22 -43.38 -4.12
N TRP A 18 -10.52 -43.06 -5.20
CA TRP A 18 -10.51 -43.92 -6.37
C TRP A 18 -9.53 -45.06 -6.06
N ARG A 19 -10.07 -46.19 -5.59
CA ARG A 19 -9.32 -47.46 -5.57
C ARG A 19 -9.30 -47.99 -7.00
N GLY A 20 -8.22 -47.70 -7.72
CA GLY A 20 -7.82 -48.42 -8.92
C GLY A 20 -6.54 -49.17 -8.62
N ASP A 21 -6.64 -50.49 -8.49
CA ASP A 21 -5.50 -51.40 -8.32
C ASP A 21 -4.46 -51.23 -9.45
N GLY A 22 -3.19 -51.09 -9.06
CA GLY A 22 -2.07 -51.85 -9.63
C GLY A 22 -1.85 -51.92 -11.15
N GLN A 23 -2.13 -50.88 -11.95
CA GLN A 23 -1.80 -50.86 -13.40
C GLN A 23 -1.23 -49.55 -13.93
N ALA A 24 -0.51 -48.76 -13.11
CA ALA A 24 0.10 -47.50 -13.58
C ALA A 24 1.37 -47.67 -14.43
N GLU A 25 1.83 -48.90 -14.72
CA GLU A 25 3.12 -49.13 -15.40
C GLU A 25 3.04 -49.83 -16.77
N LYS A 26 1.85 -49.95 -17.39
CA LYS A 26 1.72 -50.72 -18.65
C LYS A 26 0.73 -50.19 -19.70
N VAL A 27 0.65 -48.88 -19.89
CA VAL A 27 -0.05 -48.27 -21.05
C VAL A 27 0.84 -47.24 -21.74
N TRP A 28 2.00 -47.68 -22.25
CA TRP A 28 2.83 -46.89 -23.19
C TRP A 28 3.28 -47.75 -24.39
N ALA A 29 2.44 -48.67 -24.84
CA ALA A 29 2.69 -49.47 -26.03
C ALA A 29 1.67 -49.12 -27.14
N GLY A 30 2.14 -48.38 -28.14
CA GLY A 30 1.71 -48.55 -29.54
C GLY A 30 0.31 -48.10 -29.94
N GLY A 31 -0.04 -46.83 -29.76
CA GLY A 31 -1.08 -46.18 -30.56
C GLY A 31 -0.46 -45.07 -31.41
N GLU A 32 -0.68 -45.08 -32.73
CA GLU A 32 -0.41 -43.93 -33.60
C GLU A 32 -1.24 -42.74 -33.09
N PHE A 33 -0.60 -41.81 -32.39
CA PHE A 33 -1.19 -40.51 -32.09
C PHE A 33 -0.81 -39.58 -33.22
N ASP A 34 -1.82 -39.12 -33.97
CA ASP A 34 -1.64 -38.09 -34.99
C ASP A 34 -1.21 -36.79 -34.30
N GLY A 35 -0.08 -36.22 -34.72
CA GLY A 35 0.45 -35.00 -34.12
C GLY A 35 -0.39 -33.79 -34.54
N GLU A 36 -0.68 -32.88 -33.61
CA GLU A 36 -1.51 -31.71 -33.88
C GLU A 36 -0.69 -30.41 -33.84
N VAL A 37 -0.78 -29.61 -34.91
CA VAL A 37 -0.23 -28.24 -34.97
C VAL A 37 -1.39 -27.25 -35.12
N ARG A 38 -1.45 -26.25 -34.24
CA ARG A 38 -2.41 -25.14 -34.32
C ARG A 38 -1.69 -23.81 -34.31
N VAL A 39 -2.08 -22.92 -35.20
CA VAL A 39 -1.63 -21.52 -35.22
C VAL A 39 -2.83 -20.62 -34.94
N GLN A 40 -2.75 -19.74 -33.94
CA GLN A 40 -3.83 -18.80 -33.61
C GLN A 40 -3.33 -17.37 -33.40
N VAL A 41 -4.08 -16.42 -33.93
CA VAL A 41 -3.91 -14.99 -33.67
C VAL A 41 -5.05 -14.54 -32.76
N LEU A 42 -4.73 -13.79 -31.70
CA LEU A 42 -5.67 -13.36 -30.68
C LEU A 42 -5.78 -11.83 -30.64
N THR A 43 -6.85 -11.31 -30.07
CA THR A 43 -7.05 -9.84 -30.03
C THR A 43 -6.33 -9.14 -28.88
N THR A 44 -5.85 -9.87 -27.87
CA THR A 44 -5.08 -9.29 -26.75
C THR A 44 -4.08 -10.30 -26.15
N PRO A 45 -2.99 -9.84 -25.48
CA PRO A 45 -2.06 -10.73 -24.77
C PRO A 45 -2.72 -11.49 -23.62
N ALA A 46 -3.79 -10.95 -23.03
CA ALA A 46 -4.55 -11.64 -21.99
C ALA A 46 -5.32 -12.85 -22.56
N LYS A 47 -5.92 -12.69 -23.75
CA LYS A 47 -6.60 -13.79 -24.45
C LYS A 47 -5.62 -14.86 -24.92
N GLU A 48 -4.46 -14.46 -25.43
CA GLU A 48 -3.36 -15.38 -25.76
C GLU A 48 -2.96 -16.23 -24.55
N ALA A 49 -2.67 -15.58 -23.41
CA ALA A 49 -2.28 -16.29 -22.20
C ALA A 49 -3.39 -17.21 -21.67
N ALA A 50 -4.66 -16.81 -21.78
CA ALA A 50 -5.81 -17.63 -21.40
C ALA A 50 -5.97 -18.87 -22.30
N LEU A 51 -5.77 -18.73 -23.61
CA LEU A 51 -5.78 -19.84 -24.56
C LEU A 51 -4.66 -20.85 -24.26
N ILE A 52 -3.45 -20.37 -23.99
CA ILE A 52 -2.30 -21.23 -23.64
C ILE A 52 -2.63 -22.00 -22.36
N ALA A 53 -3.17 -21.34 -21.34
CA ALA A 53 -3.55 -21.99 -20.10
C ALA A 53 -4.66 -23.04 -20.30
N ASP A 54 -5.65 -22.75 -21.16
CA ASP A 54 -6.70 -23.70 -21.55
C ASP A 54 -6.14 -24.92 -22.27
N HIS A 55 -5.26 -24.70 -23.25
CA HIS A 55 -4.61 -25.74 -24.04
C HIS A 55 -3.86 -26.75 -23.15
N LEU A 56 -2.99 -26.23 -22.27
CA LEU A 56 -2.23 -27.06 -21.33
C LEU A 56 -3.13 -27.78 -20.32
N ARG A 57 -4.17 -27.09 -19.83
CA ARG A 57 -5.10 -27.68 -18.86
C ARG A 57 -5.93 -28.80 -19.48
N ARG A 58 -6.35 -28.68 -20.75
CA ARG A 58 -7.03 -29.77 -21.48
C ARG A 58 -6.10 -30.93 -21.75
N ALA A 59 -4.84 -30.67 -22.12
CA ALA A 59 -3.83 -31.71 -22.27
C ALA A 59 -3.69 -32.56 -20.99
N HIS A 60 -3.69 -31.92 -19.81
CA HIS A 60 -3.63 -32.64 -18.54
C HIS A 60 -4.93 -33.37 -18.19
N LEU A 61 -6.06 -32.66 -18.21
CA LEU A 61 -7.33 -33.20 -17.71
C LEU A 61 -8.01 -34.20 -18.63
N THR A 62 -7.89 -34.01 -19.95
CA THR A 62 -8.55 -34.86 -20.96
C THR A 62 -7.61 -35.94 -21.47
N HIS A 63 -6.33 -35.61 -21.68
CA HIS A 63 -5.37 -36.52 -22.31
C HIS A 63 -4.36 -37.12 -21.33
N GLY A 64 -4.43 -36.79 -20.04
CA GLY A 64 -3.60 -37.39 -18.98
C GLY A 64 -2.11 -37.04 -19.06
N VAL A 65 -1.74 -36.00 -19.82
CA VAL A 65 -0.33 -35.60 -19.97
C VAL A 65 0.16 -34.98 -18.64
N PRO A 66 1.27 -35.47 -18.05
CA PRO A 66 1.85 -34.87 -16.84
C PRO A 66 2.28 -33.41 -17.07
N TRP A 67 2.24 -32.57 -16.03
CA TRP A 67 2.62 -31.16 -16.17
C TRP A 67 4.10 -31.00 -16.54
N SER A 68 4.95 -31.90 -16.02
CA SER A 68 6.38 -31.97 -16.31
C SER A 68 6.69 -32.24 -17.80
N ARG A 69 5.71 -32.77 -18.55
CA ARG A 69 5.79 -33.04 -19.99
C ARG A 69 5.23 -31.91 -20.86
N MET A 70 5.07 -30.71 -20.30
CA MET A 70 4.56 -29.53 -21.00
C MET A 70 5.51 -28.33 -20.91
N ALA A 71 5.52 -27.51 -21.97
CA ALA A 71 6.28 -26.26 -21.97
C ALA A 71 5.57 -25.10 -22.68
N VAL A 72 5.88 -23.88 -22.23
CA VAL A 72 5.63 -22.64 -22.96
C VAL A 72 6.98 -22.03 -23.33
N ILE A 73 7.23 -21.94 -24.63
CA ILE A 73 8.47 -21.39 -25.19
C ILE A 73 8.19 -19.99 -25.70
N VAL A 74 9.04 -19.05 -25.32
CA VAL A 74 8.93 -17.64 -25.73
C VAL A 74 10.26 -17.15 -26.27
N ARG A 75 10.25 -16.05 -27.04
CA ARG A 75 11.50 -15.43 -27.49
C ARG A 75 12.28 -14.80 -26.34
N SER A 76 11.56 -14.09 -25.47
CA SER A 76 12.08 -13.34 -24.34
C SER A 76 11.18 -13.59 -23.12
N VAL A 77 11.72 -14.27 -22.12
CA VAL A 77 11.00 -14.61 -20.89
C VAL A 77 10.48 -13.36 -20.16
N PRO A 78 11.29 -12.31 -19.90
CA PRO A 78 10.83 -11.15 -19.15
C PRO A 78 9.60 -10.44 -19.76
N LEU A 79 9.51 -10.42 -21.11
CA LEU A 79 8.41 -9.76 -21.82
C LEU A 79 7.07 -10.51 -21.71
N SER A 80 7.12 -11.85 -21.66
CA SER A 80 5.92 -12.70 -21.73
C SER A 80 5.53 -13.35 -20.39
N LEU A 81 6.43 -13.38 -19.40
CA LEU A 81 6.24 -14.14 -18.16
C LEU A 81 5.06 -13.67 -17.33
N ALA A 82 4.87 -12.35 -17.14
CA ALA A 82 3.84 -11.81 -16.26
C ALA A 82 2.39 -12.15 -16.68
N PRO A 83 1.96 -11.93 -17.94
CA PRO A 83 0.63 -12.34 -18.38
C PRO A 83 0.45 -13.87 -18.39
N LEU A 84 1.43 -14.63 -18.88
CA LEU A 84 1.39 -16.10 -18.90
C LEU A 84 1.24 -16.68 -17.49
N ARG A 85 2.07 -16.23 -16.55
CA ARG A 85 2.02 -16.69 -15.15
C ARG A 85 0.64 -16.42 -14.53
N ARG A 86 0.08 -15.22 -14.74
CA ARG A 86 -1.25 -14.88 -14.19
C ARG A 86 -2.33 -15.81 -14.74
N ALA A 87 -2.36 -16.04 -16.06
CA ALA A 87 -3.35 -16.90 -16.68
C ALA A 87 -3.21 -18.36 -16.25
N LEU A 88 -1.99 -18.90 -16.23
CA LEU A 88 -1.71 -20.28 -15.80
C LEU A 88 -2.11 -20.51 -14.35
N LEU A 89 -1.73 -19.61 -13.43
CA LEU A 89 -2.11 -19.72 -12.02
C LEU A 89 -3.63 -19.57 -11.82
N ALA A 90 -4.28 -18.65 -12.54
CA ALA A 90 -5.74 -18.50 -12.49
C ALA A 90 -6.47 -19.74 -13.02
N ALA A 91 -5.86 -20.43 -13.98
CA ALA A 91 -6.28 -21.72 -14.49
C ALA A 91 -5.72 -22.90 -13.68
N GLY A 92 -5.15 -22.71 -12.49
CA GLY A 92 -4.66 -23.80 -11.65
C GLY A 92 -3.59 -24.70 -12.29
N VAL A 93 -2.87 -24.19 -13.28
CA VAL A 93 -1.75 -24.87 -13.94
C VAL A 93 -0.47 -24.56 -13.16
N PRO A 94 0.23 -25.57 -12.61
CA PRO A 94 1.50 -25.36 -11.92
C PRO A 94 2.59 -24.98 -12.91
N VAL A 95 3.44 -24.01 -12.55
CA VAL A 95 4.44 -23.44 -13.45
C VAL A 95 5.82 -23.45 -12.79
N ARG A 96 6.79 -24.08 -13.46
CA ARG A 96 8.21 -23.91 -13.16
C ARG A 96 8.64 -22.55 -13.65
N GLN A 97 9.06 -21.70 -12.72
CA GLN A 97 9.51 -20.37 -13.07
C GLN A 97 10.99 -20.40 -13.49
N PRO A 98 11.36 -19.58 -14.47
CA PRO A 98 12.75 -19.38 -14.82
C PRO A 98 13.51 -18.75 -13.64
N PRO A 99 14.85 -18.94 -13.56
CA PRO A 99 15.68 -18.34 -12.53
C PRO A 99 15.48 -16.81 -12.51
N ALA A 100 15.60 -16.22 -11.32
CA ALA A 100 15.32 -14.80 -11.14
C ALA A 100 16.45 -13.95 -11.75
N ASP A 101 16.10 -13.08 -12.70
CA ASP A 101 16.98 -12.06 -13.29
C ASP A 101 17.34 -10.92 -12.32
N VAL A 102 17.03 -11.07 -11.03
CA VAL A 102 17.27 -10.08 -9.99
C VAL A 102 18.51 -10.49 -9.20
N PRO A 103 19.49 -9.59 -9.01
CA PRO A 103 20.65 -9.84 -8.16
C PRO A 103 20.25 -10.33 -6.78
N LEU A 104 21.04 -11.23 -6.21
CA LEU A 104 20.73 -11.94 -4.98
C LEU A 104 20.37 -10.97 -3.84
N ALA A 105 21.11 -9.87 -3.69
CA ALA A 105 20.88 -8.85 -2.67
C ALA A 105 19.48 -8.23 -2.71
N ARG A 106 18.85 -8.17 -3.89
CA ARG A 106 17.51 -7.59 -4.07
C ARG A 106 16.38 -8.60 -3.95
N ARG A 107 16.68 -9.90 -3.79
CA ARG A 107 15.65 -10.93 -3.60
C ARG A 107 15.11 -10.88 -2.18
N ARG A 108 13.78 -10.98 -2.04
CA ARG A 108 13.10 -10.94 -0.73
C ARG A 108 13.70 -11.90 0.29
N GLY A 109 14.01 -13.13 -0.12
CA GLY A 109 14.59 -14.17 0.75
C GLY A 109 16.00 -13.84 1.26
N ALA A 110 16.77 -13.00 0.57
CA ALA A 110 18.12 -12.60 0.98
C ALA A 110 18.19 -11.23 1.65
N MET A 111 17.37 -10.26 1.19
CA MET A 111 17.36 -8.87 1.64
C MET A 111 17.30 -8.71 3.16
N TRP A 112 16.41 -9.46 3.82
CA TRP A 112 16.23 -9.35 5.28
C TRP A 112 17.47 -9.80 6.05
N MET A 113 18.22 -10.77 5.53
CA MET A 113 19.48 -11.24 6.13
C MET A 113 20.55 -10.17 5.97
N LEU A 114 20.64 -9.53 4.80
CA LEU A 114 21.56 -8.41 4.58
C LEU A 114 21.26 -7.22 5.50
N LEU A 115 19.98 -6.86 5.65
CA LEU A 115 19.55 -5.83 6.61
C LEU A 115 19.90 -6.21 8.06
N ALA A 116 19.77 -7.50 8.43
CA ALA A 116 20.19 -7.98 9.74
C ALA A 116 21.71 -7.87 9.93
N LEU A 117 22.52 -8.24 8.94
CA LEU A 117 23.97 -8.07 8.97
C LEU A 117 24.36 -6.59 9.12
N ARG A 118 23.73 -5.68 8.36
CA ARG A 118 23.91 -4.23 8.49
C ARG A 118 23.58 -3.73 9.91
N ALA A 119 22.49 -4.21 10.51
CA ALA A 119 22.14 -3.86 11.89
C ALA A 119 23.14 -4.40 12.94
N VAL A 120 23.75 -5.56 12.69
CA VAL A 120 24.80 -6.13 13.55
C VAL A 120 26.09 -5.33 13.44
N THR A 121 26.49 -4.94 12.24
CA THR A 121 27.75 -4.23 11.98
C THR A 121 27.70 -2.75 12.37
N ALA A 122 26.52 -2.11 12.29
CA ALA A 122 26.34 -0.71 12.67
C ALA A 122 26.51 -0.42 14.18
N GLY A 123 26.43 -1.44 15.04
CA GLY A 123 26.46 -1.29 16.50
C GLY A 123 27.85 -1.36 17.15
N ASP A 124 28.91 -1.50 16.37
CA ASP A 124 30.29 -1.65 16.87
C ASP A 124 31.16 -0.45 16.47
N PRO A 125 31.39 0.52 17.38
CA PRO A 125 32.23 1.69 17.11
C PRO A 125 33.74 1.36 17.05
N THR A 126 34.17 0.15 17.41
CA THR A 126 35.57 -0.10 17.79
C THR A 126 36.48 -0.68 16.70
N ALA A 127 35.98 -0.90 15.47
CA ALA A 127 36.72 -1.71 14.49
C ALA A 127 37.07 -1.06 13.15
N VAL A 128 36.74 0.22 12.87
CA VAL A 128 36.92 0.76 11.50
C VAL A 128 37.78 2.02 11.46
N ARG A 129 38.99 1.88 10.89
CA ARG A 129 39.98 2.96 10.67
C ARG A 129 39.58 3.95 9.55
N HIS A 130 38.51 3.66 8.80
CA HIS A 130 37.92 4.52 7.76
C HIS A 130 36.40 4.36 7.69
N PRO A 131 35.57 5.38 8.00
CA PRO A 131 34.12 5.28 7.84
C PRO A 131 33.77 5.21 6.33
N ARG A 132 33.10 4.13 5.88
CA ARG A 132 32.49 3.97 4.54
C ARG A 132 31.29 3.01 4.59
N PRO A 133 30.29 3.09 3.67
CA PRO A 133 29.38 4.22 3.46
C PRO A 133 27.89 3.88 3.71
N ILE A 134 27.54 2.66 4.13
CA ILE A 134 26.13 2.23 4.15
C ILE A 134 25.63 2.12 5.60
N ALA A 135 25.28 3.28 6.16
CA ALA A 135 24.68 3.37 7.48
C ALA A 135 23.36 2.56 7.54
N PHE A 136 23.10 1.88 8.65
CA PHE A 136 21.78 1.30 8.91
C PHE A 136 20.81 2.44 9.27
N THR A 137 19.90 2.76 8.36
CA THR A 137 19.00 3.91 8.47
C THR A 137 17.74 3.59 9.27
N ALA A 138 16.93 4.62 9.55
CA ALA A 138 15.62 4.44 10.16
C ALA A 138 14.66 3.66 9.23
N ASP A 139 14.79 3.82 7.91
CA ASP A 139 13.98 3.12 6.92
C ASP A 139 14.38 1.64 6.83
N ASP A 140 15.68 1.33 6.85
CA ASP A 140 16.18 -0.06 6.94
C ASP A 140 15.63 -0.79 8.19
N ALA A 141 15.48 -0.05 9.29
CA ALA A 141 14.87 -0.55 10.53
C ALA A 141 13.40 -0.94 10.32
N LEU A 142 12.63 -0.09 9.63
CA LEU A 142 11.23 -0.35 9.31
C LEU A 142 11.09 -1.51 8.31
N ASP A 143 11.97 -1.59 7.30
CA ASP A 143 11.99 -2.65 6.31
C ASP A 143 12.34 -4.01 6.93
N LEU A 144 13.29 -4.05 7.88
CA LEU A 144 13.62 -5.28 8.60
C LEU A 144 12.44 -5.75 9.48
N LEU A 145 11.69 -4.82 10.08
CA LEU A 145 10.51 -5.11 10.89
C LEU A 145 9.31 -5.56 10.04
N ALA A 146 9.11 -4.96 8.88
CA ALA A 146 8.04 -5.31 7.93
C ALA A 146 8.38 -6.57 7.10
N GLY A 147 9.67 -6.85 6.94
CA GLY A 147 10.20 -8.01 6.21
C GLY A 147 9.92 -9.35 6.91
N PRO A 148 10.37 -10.47 6.34
CA PRO A 148 10.09 -11.81 6.87
C PRO A 148 10.48 -12.02 8.34
N LEU A 149 11.61 -11.45 8.77
CA LEU A 149 12.12 -11.60 10.13
C LEU A 149 11.19 -10.98 11.18
N GLY A 150 10.83 -9.70 11.01
CA GLY A 150 9.93 -8.98 11.91
C GLY A 150 8.46 -9.27 11.66
N GLY A 151 8.06 -9.61 10.43
CA GLY A 151 6.71 -9.99 10.03
C GLY A 151 5.60 -9.02 10.50
N ALA A 152 5.91 -7.73 10.62
CA ALA A 152 4.92 -6.71 10.94
C ALA A 152 4.14 -6.35 9.68
N ASP A 153 2.82 -6.53 9.71
CA ASP A 153 1.95 -5.86 8.75
C ASP A 153 1.83 -4.35 9.10
N GLN A 154 1.18 -3.59 8.23
CA GLN A 154 1.03 -2.13 8.41
C GLN A 154 0.34 -1.76 9.74
N ILE A 155 -0.61 -2.59 10.19
CA ILE A 155 -1.33 -2.39 11.44
C ILE A 155 -0.41 -2.63 12.64
N SER A 156 0.34 -3.73 12.63
CA SER A 156 1.31 -4.08 13.68
C SER A 156 2.42 -3.05 13.77
N LEU A 157 2.92 -2.57 12.64
CA LEU A 157 3.95 -1.51 12.61
C LEU A 157 3.41 -0.20 13.17
N ARG A 158 2.16 0.18 12.83
CA ARG A 158 1.50 1.36 13.40
C ARG A 158 1.29 1.23 14.91
N ARG A 159 0.87 0.05 15.38
CA ARG A 159 0.72 -0.25 16.82
C ARG A 159 2.07 -0.15 17.55
N LEU A 160 3.12 -0.78 17.03
CA LEU A 160 4.47 -0.69 17.59
C LEU A 160 4.95 0.76 17.68
N ARG A 161 4.83 1.54 16.61
CA ARG A 161 5.24 2.96 16.60
C ARG A 161 4.46 3.82 17.59
N ARG A 162 3.14 3.59 17.73
CA ARG A 162 2.31 4.26 18.75
C ARG A 162 2.71 3.86 20.16
N GLY A 163 2.95 2.58 20.40
CA GLY A 163 3.45 2.06 21.67
C GLY A 163 4.78 2.69 22.06
N ILE A 164 5.72 2.81 21.11
CA ILE A 164 7.02 3.49 21.34
C ILE A 164 6.82 4.95 21.71
N ARG A 165 5.92 5.66 21.02
CA ARG A 165 5.60 7.04 21.39
C ARG A 165 5.02 7.18 22.79
N ARG A 166 4.06 6.31 23.15
CA ARG A 166 3.50 6.25 24.50
C ARG A 166 4.61 6.00 25.54
N ALA A 167 5.43 4.99 25.31
CA ALA A 167 6.52 4.62 26.21
C ALA A 167 7.54 5.75 26.40
N VAL A 168 7.93 6.45 25.34
CA VAL A 168 8.85 7.60 25.42
C VAL A 168 8.23 8.76 26.19
N LEU A 169 6.93 9.04 25.99
CA LEU A 169 6.22 10.06 26.77
C LEU A 169 6.17 9.70 28.26
N GLU A 170 5.83 8.46 28.59
CA GLU A 170 5.80 7.99 29.98
C GLU A 170 7.18 8.02 30.66
N LEU A 171 8.25 7.69 29.93
CA LEU A 171 9.63 7.70 30.44
C LEU A 171 10.23 9.11 30.53
N GLY A 172 9.70 10.07 29.76
CA GLY A 172 10.14 11.47 29.73
C GLY A 172 9.33 12.42 30.62
N LEU A 173 8.20 11.98 31.17
CA LEU A 173 7.47 12.72 32.20
C LEU A 173 8.17 12.54 33.56
N PRO A 174 8.41 13.61 34.34
CA PRO A 174 8.86 13.46 35.72
C PRO A 174 7.82 12.64 36.49
N GLU A 175 8.25 11.64 37.26
CA GLU A 175 7.38 10.93 38.19
C GLU A 175 6.71 11.98 39.08
N ARG A 176 5.39 12.18 38.92
CA ARG A 176 4.62 12.94 39.89
C ARG A 176 4.77 12.19 41.21
N ALA A 177 5.50 12.80 42.15
CA ALA A 177 5.57 12.33 43.52
C ALA A 177 4.13 12.10 44.01
N ALA A 178 3.78 10.84 44.19
CA ALA A 178 2.58 10.46 44.90
C ALA A 178 2.81 10.82 46.36
N GLY A 179 2.13 11.87 46.82
CA GLY A 179 2.24 12.39 48.19
C GLY A 179 1.84 13.85 48.26
N GLU A 180 0.54 14.12 48.11
CA GLU A 180 -0.07 15.31 48.72
C GLU A 180 0.01 15.14 50.25
N ASP A 181 0.71 16.06 50.91
CA ASP A 181 0.46 16.61 52.26
C ASP A 181 1.77 17.14 52.86
N ALA A 182 2.15 18.36 52.48
CA ALA A 182 3.05 19.21 53.27
C ALA A 182 2.85 20.69 52.89
N GLU A 183 2.46 21.50 53.89
CA GLU A 183 2.33 22.96 53.82
C GLU A 183 3.62 23.66 53.32
N PRO A 184 3.51 24.85 52.72
CA PRO A 184 4.68 25.57 52.22
C PRO A 184 5.46 26.22 53.39
N PRO A 185 6.79 26.07 53.50
CA PRO A 185 7.56 26.94 54.37
C PRO A 185 7.83 28.27 53.67
N VAL A 186 7.59 29.32 54.43
CA VAL A 186 7.92 30.71 54.14
C VAL A 186 9.43 30.94 54.37
N GLU A 187 9.97 31.96 53.70
CA GLU A 187 11.29 32.62 53.85
C GLU A 187 12.51 32.17 53.00
N SER A 188 12.70 32.93 51.92
CA SER A 188 13.91 33.72 51.60
C SER A 188 15.29 33.18 52.00
N THR A 189 16.07 32.77 51.00
CA THR A 189 17.42 33.32 50.81
C THR A 189 17.85 33.15 49.35
N ALA A 190 18.41 34.23 48.80
CA ALA A 190 18.92 34.30 47.44
C ALA A 190 20.13 33.37 47.26
N ALA A 191 19.96 32.33 46.46
CA ALA A 191 21.03 31.62 45.79
C ALA A 191 20.54 31.29 44.37
N GLN A 192 21.30 31.76 43.37
CA GLN A 192 21.05 31.46 41.97
C GLN A 192 21.14 29.92 41.78
N PRO A 193 20.15 29.28 41.12
CA PRO A 193 20.32 27.89 40.75
C PRO A 193 21.28 27.84 39.55
N GLU A 194 22.51 27.39 39.81
CA GLU A 194 23.39 26.85 38.78
C GLU A 194 22.62 25.72 38.05
N PRO A 195 22.49 25.74 36.71
CA PRO A 195 21.85 24.67 35.98
C PRO A 195 22.81 23.47 35.98
N VAL A 196 22.65 22.58 36.96
CA VAL A 196 23.24 21.25 36.93
C VAL A 196 22.41 20.40 35.97
N GLU A 197 22.57 20.64 34.67
CA GLU A 197 22.14 19.68 33.64
C GLU A 197 23.05 18.45 33.74
N SER A 198 22.61 17.46 34.52
CA SER A 198 23.26 16.15 34.48
C SER A 198 23.16 15.58 33.06
N ALA A 199 24.23 14.99 32.53
CA ALA A 199 24.24 14.37 31.20
C ALA A 199 23.14 13.30 31.00
N GLY A 200 22.55 12.80 32.10
CA GLY A 200 21.41 11.88 32.11
C GLY A 200 20.04 12.55 31.88
N ASP A 201 19.86 13.84 32.16
CA ASP A 201 18.60 14.56 31.89
C ASP A 201 18.54 15.10 30.46
N ALA A 202 19.66 15.58 29.90
CA ALA A 202 19.72 16.01 28.51
C ALA A 202 19.38 14.90 27.51
N THR A 203 19.69 13.64 27.83
CA THR A 203 19.33 12.47 27.02
C THR A 203 17.86 12.06 27.15
N ARG A 204 17.23 12.28 28.32
CA ARG A 204 15.79 11.99 28.55
C ARG A 204 14.87 12.88 27.73
N PHE A 205 15.20 14.17 27.61
CA PHE A 205 14.41 15.11 26.82
C PHE A 205 14.70 15.02 25.31
N ALA A 206 15.87 14.53 24.90
CA ALA A 206 16.22 14.37 23.49
C ALA A 206 15.31 13.37 22.76
N ASP A 207 14.89 12.27 23.40
CA ASP A 207 14.07 11.23 22.75
C ASP A 207 12.61 11.68 22.48
N LEU A 208 12.10 12.69 23.20
CA LEU A 208 10.78 13.27 22.96
C LEU A 208 10.68 13.94 21.59
N ASP A 209 11.78 14.51 21.08
CA ASP A 209 11.85 15.24 19.81
C ASP A 209 12.35 14.39 18.61
N ARG A 210 12.69 13.12 18.83
CA ARG A 210 13.17 12.17 17.79
C ARG A 210 12.04 11.43 17.12
N SER A 211 12.22 10.85 15.93
CA SER A 211 11.17 10.06 15.28
C SER A 211 11.05 8.66 15.91
N SER A 212 9.86 8.05 15.87
CA SER A 212 9.70 6.66 16.33
C SER A 212 10.57 5.68 15.54
N ALA A 213 10.88 6.00 14.28
CA ALA A 213 11.71 5.17 13.41
C ALA A 213 13.20 5.24 13.79
N GLU A 214 13.67 6.41 14.23
CA GLU A 214 15.03 6.58 14.77
C GLU A 214 15.21 5.82 16.09
N ILE A 215 14.20 5.86 16.97
CA ILE A 215 14.23 5.09 18.22
C ILE A 215 14.26 3.59 17.92
N LEU A 216 13.45 3.12 16.95
CA LEU A 216 13.49 1.74 16.49
C LEU A 216 14.87 1.35 15.96
N ARG A 217 15.48 2.19 15.12
CA ARG A 217 16.85 1.98 14.62
C ARG A 217 17.83 1.80 15.77
N ASP A 218 17.82 2.68 16.76
CA ASP A 218 18.75 2.61 17.90
C ASP A 218 18.57 1.37 18.75
N LEU A 219 17.31 0.97 18.99
CA LEU A 219 16.99 -0.28 19.67
C LEU A 219 17.53 -1.48 18.88
N LEU A 220 17.36 -1.48 17.56
CA LEU A 220 17.86 -2.55 16.71
C LEU A 220 19.38 -2.59 16.69
N VAL A 221 20.08 -1.45 16.59
CA VAL A 221 21.55 -1.34 16.57
C VAL A 221 22.18 -1.60 17.95
N GLY A 222 21.41 -1.45 19.03
CA GLY A 222 21.86 -1.70 20.41
C GLY A 222 22.39 -0.47 21.14
N VAL A 223 22.11 0.74 20.61
CA VAL A 223 22.47 2.03 21.22
C VAL A 223 21.32 2.59 22.08
N GLY A 224 20.08 2.16 21.83
CA GLY A 224 18.89 2.63 22.54
C GLY A 224 18.66 1.94 23.89
N GLY A 225 18.14 2.68 24.88
CA GLY A 225 17.82 2.14 26.21
C GLY A 225 16.64 1.15 26.18
N GLY A 226 16.87 -0.08 26.67
CA GLY A 226 15.87 -1.16 26.72
C GLY A 226 14.60 -0.86 27.52
N ARG A 227 14.57 0.23 28.29
CA ARG A 227 13.42 0.70 29.09
C ARG A 227 12.15 0.94 28.25
N VAL A 228 12.31 1.37 27.00
CA VAL A 228 11.17 1.54 26.07
C VAL A 228 10.46 0.21 25.83
N LEU A 229 11.21 -0.89 25.71
CA LEU A 229 10.68 -2.22 25.44
C LEU A 229 9.85 -2.77 26.60
N GLU A 230 10.18 -2.41 27.84
CA GLU A 230 9.47 -2.82 29.06
C GLU A 230 8.07 -2.21 29.18
N LYS A 231 7.84 -1.06 28.51
CA LYS A 231 6.56 -0.34 28.49
C LYS A 231 5.65 -0.74 27.32
N LEU A 232 6.14 -1.62 26.43
CA LEU A 232 5.35 -2.14 25.32
C LEU A 232 4.58 -3.39 25.75
N THR A 233 3.34 -3.50 25.30
CA THR A 233 2.56 -4.74 25.44
C THR A 233 3.19 -5.86 24.61
N ASP A 234 2.86 -7.11 24.94
CA ASP A 234 3.38 -8.27 24.21
C ASP A 234 3.05 -8.24 22.72
N VAL A 235 1.85 -7.74 22.37
CA VAL A 235 1.40 -7.62 20.98
C VAL A 235 2.17 -6.51 20.24
N GLU A 236 2.36 -5.36 20.88
CA GLU A 236 3.12 -4.24 20.29
C GLU A 236 4.58 -4.63 20.07
N ALA A 237 5.21 -5.29 21.04
CA ALA A 237 6.61 -5.65 21.01
C ALA A 237 6.92 -6.91 20.18
N ALA A 238 5.93 -7.72 19.80
CA ALA A 238 6.14 -9.01 19.15
C ALA A 238 7.02 -8.98 17.88
N PRO A 239 6.84 -8.03 16.93
CA PRO A 239 7.74 -7.91 15.78
C PRO A 239 9.16 -7.53 16.19
N LEU A 240 9.29 -6.55 17.09
CA LEU A 240 10.57 -6.04 17.55
C LEU A 240 11.38 -7.10 18.32
N ARG A 241 10.74 -7.84 19.22
CA ARG A 241 11.37 -8.93 19.99
C ARG A 241 11.91 -10.05 19.09
N ARG A 242 11.21 -10.39 18.01
CA ARG A 242 11.68 -11.38 17.03
C ARG A 242 12.99 -10.94 16.36
N VAL A 243 13.04 -9.69 15.89
CA VAL A 243 14.25 -9.13 15.28
C VAL A 243 15.39 -9.03 16.32
N LEU A 244 15.13 -8.46 17.49
CA LEU A 244 16.13 -8.32 18.55
C LEU A 244 16.72 -9.67 18.99
N LYS A 245 15.90 -10.72 19.07
CA LYS A 245 16.37 -12.08 19.39
C LYS A 245 17.38 -12.58 18.35
N ALA A 246 17.11 -12.39 17.07
CA ALA A 246 18.01 -12.80 15.99
C ALA A 246 19.31 -11.97 15.99
N LEU A 247 19.20 -10.65 16.12
CA LEU A 247 20.36 -9.76 16.19
C LEU A 247 21.23 -10.03 17.43
N ALA A 248 20.62 -10.34 18.58
CA ALA A 248 21.34 -10.68 19.81
C ALA A 248 22.15 -11.98 19.65
N ARG A 249 21.59 -13.00 18.98
CA ARG A 249 22.31 -14.24 18.68
C ARG A 249 23.49 -13.97 17.76
N ALA A 250 23.30 -13.20 16.69
CA ALA A 250 24.33 -12.83 15.73
C ALA A 250 25.49 -12.04 16.39
N ARG A 251 25.16 -11.03 17.19
CA ARG A 251 26.14 -10.25 17.96
C ARG A 251 26.92 -11.10 18.96
N LYS A 252 26.27 -12.08 19.59
CA LYS A 252 26.96 -13.03 20.48
C LYS A 252 28.00 -13.83 19.69
N VAL A 253 27.60 -14.46 18.58
CA VAL A 253 28.51 -15.26 17.74
C VAL A 253 29.69 -14.43 17.23
N ARG A 254 29.45 -13.19 16.78
CA ARG A 254 30.52 -12.27 16.36
C ARG A 254 31.49 -11.94 17.50
N ARG A 255 30.99 -11.65 18.70
CA ARG A 255 31.84 -11.38 19.88
C ARG A 255 32.65 -12.60 20.31
N ASP A 256 32.10 -13.79 20.11
CA ASP A 256 32.78 -15.07 20.39
C ASP A 256 33.82 -15.42 19.30
N GLY A 257 34.01 -14.56 18.28
CA GLY A 257 35.02 -14.71 17.23
C GLY A 257 34.54 -15.49 15.99
N GLY A 258 33.24 -15.75 15.86
CA GLY A 258 32.66 -16.44 14.70
C GLY A 258 32.79 -15.63 13.39
N GLY A 259 32.96 -16.33 12.27
CA GLY A 259 33.07 -15.75 10.94
C GLY A 259 31.72 -15.31 10.35
N LEU A 260 31.73 -14.89 9.07
CA LEU A 260 30.54 -14.49 8.33
C LEU A 260 29.45 -15.59 8.34
N GLU A 261 29.84 -16.81 7.99
CA GLU A 261 28.95 -17.97 7.92
C GLU A 261 28.33 -18.29 9.28
N ASP A 262 29.13 -18.26 10.37
CA ASP A 262 28.64 -18.50 11.72
C ASP A 262 27.62 -17.45 12.17
N VAL A 263 27.87 -16.18 11.84
CA VAL A 263 26.96 -15.08 12.17
C VAL A 263 25.66 -15.19 11.37
N MET A 264 25.73 -15.46 10.06
CA MET A 264 24.56 -15.72 9.23
C MET A 264 23.75 -16.92 9.72
N TRP A 265 24.42 -18.02 10.07
CA TRP A 265 23.79 -19.20 10.66
C TRP A 265 23.12 -18.88 12.00
N GLY A 266 23.75 -18.05 12.82
CA GLY A 266 23.18 -17.54 14.07
C GLY A 266 21.90 -16.73 13.86
N VAL A 267 21.85 -15.88 12.83
CA VAL A 267 20.63 -15.14 12.46
C VAL A 267 19.55 -16.10 11.93
N TRP A 268 19.91 -17.00 11.00
CA TRP A 268 18.98 -17.95 10.37
C TRP A 268 18.28 -18.83 11.41
N THR A 269 19.04 -19.49 12.28
CA THR A 269 18.51 -20.37 13.32
C THR A 269 17.64 -19.62 14.34
N ALA A 270 18.01 -18.40 14.72
CA ALA A 270 17.22 -17.59 15.65
C ALA A 270 15.91 -17.04 15.05
N SER A 271 15.86 -16.87 13.72
CA SER A 271 14.71 -16.35 12.99
C SER A 271 13.50 -17.30 12.99
N THR A 272 13.73 -18.61 13.09
CA THR A 272 12.73 -19.68 12.94
C THR A 272 11.98 -19.69 11.60
N LEU A 273 12.48 -18.97 10.59
CA LEU A 273 11.85 -18.86 9.27
C LEU A 273 11.82 -20.18 8.50
N GLU A 274 12.85 -21.02 8.67
CA GLU A 274 12.94 -22.36 8.09
C GLU A 274 11.64 -23.16 8.27
N ARG A 275 11.19 -23.36 9.52
CA ARG A 275 9.99 -24.16 9.81
C ARG A 275 8.73 -23.61 9.14
N ARG A 276 8.65 -22.28 9.04
CA ARG A 276 7.51 -21.59 8.42
C ARG A 276 7.54 -21.76 6.91
N TRP A 277 8.68 -21.54 6.28
CA TRP A 277 8.82 -21.59 4.83
C TRP A 277 8.78 -23.01 4.29
N VAL A 278 9.42 -23.98 4.95
CA VAL A 278 9.29 -25.41 4.60
C VAL A 278 7.84 -25.86 4.68
N GLY A 279 7.14 -25.57 5.79
CA GLY A 279 5.71 -25.91 5.90
C GLY A 279 4.80 -25.13 4.93
N GLN A 280 5.24 -23.99 4.37
CA GLN A 280 4.51 -23.29 3.31
C GLN A 280 4.79 -23.92 1.94
N SER A 281 6.03 -24.29 1.67
CA SER A 281 6.48 -25.03 0.49
C SER A 281 5.72 -26.35 0.34
N GLU A 282 5.70 -27.18 1.40
CA GLU A 282 5.01 -28.49 1.40
C GLU A 282 3.51 -28.40 1.13
N ARG A 283 2.86 -27.29 1.50
CA ARG A 283 1.43 -27.05 1.21
C ARG A 283 1.17 -26.65 -0.24
N GLY A 284 2.19 -26.20 -0.96
CA GLY A 284 2.12 -25.76 -2.35
C GLY A 284 1.30 -24.49 -2.57
N GLY A 285 0.94 -24.25 -3.84
CA GLY A 285 0.19 -23.07 -4.28
C GLY A 285 1.05 -21.79 -4.34
N ALA A 286 0.40 -20.63 -4.51
CA ALA A 286 1.09 -19.34 -4.69
C ALA A 286 1.99 -18.95 -3.51
N VAL A 287 1.57 -19.31 -2.29
CA VAL A 287 2.36 -19.07 -1.07
C VAL A 287 3.55 -20.03 -0.99
N GLY A 288 3.36 -21.31 -1.32
CA GLY A 288 4.44 -22.30 -1.40
C GLY A 288 5.52 -21.90 -2.41
N MET A 289 5.11 -21.54 -3.63
CA MET A 289 6.05 -21.05 -4.66
C MET A 289 6.87 -19.82 -4.23
N GLN A 290 6.32 -18.95 -3.39
CA GLN A 290 7.09 -17.83 -2.85
C GLN A 290 8.05 -18.29 -1.75
N ALA A 291 7.62 -19.24 -0.91
CA ALA A 291 8.48 -19.84 0.11
C ALA A 291 9.67 -20.59 -0.52
N ASP A 292 9.47 -21.33 -1.60
CA ASP A 292 10.55 -21.99 -2.35
C ASP A 292 11.61 -20.98 -2.80
N ARG A 293 11.19 -19.86 -3.40
CA ARG A 293 12.14 -18.81 -3.81
C ARG A 293 12.85 -18.14 -2.65
N ASP A 294 12.12 -17.92 -1.55
CA ASP A 294 12.70 -17.30 -0.37
C ASP A 294 13.75 -18.25 0.24
N LEU A 295 13.53 -19.57 0.19
CA LEU A 295 14.50 -20.61 0.58
C LEU A 295 15.69 -20.68 -0.39
N ASP A 296 15.44 -20.75 -1.70
CA ASP A 296 16.49 -20.77 -2.73
C ASP A 296 17.40 -19.53 -2.61
N ALA A 297 16.82 -18.35 -2.36
CA ALA A 297 17.59 -17.12 -2.16
C ALA A 297 18.43 -17.13 -0.87
N VAL A 298 17.97 -17.82 0.19
CA VAL A 298 18.79 -18.00 1.40
C VAL A 298 19.93 -18.97 1.13
N VAL A 299 19.68 -20.09 0.43
CA VAL A 299 20.72 -21.05 0.05
C VAL A 299 21.79 -20.37 -0.82
N GLY A 300 21.37 -19.66 -1.87
CA GLY A 300 22.29 -18.88 -2.71
C GLY A 300 23.08 -17.83 -1.92
N LEU A 301 22.50 -17.25 -0.85
CA LEU A 301 23.22 -16.31 0.02
C LEU A 301 24.31 -16.99 0.85
N PHE A 302 24.07 -18.21 1.35
CA PHE A 302 25.09 -18.99 2.05
C PHE A 302 26.20 -19.48 1.09
N GLU A 303 25.85 -19.90 -0.13
CA GLU A 303 26.84 -20.27 -1.15
C GLU A 303 27.70 -19.06 -1.56
N ALA A 304 27.09 -17.89 -1.74
CA ALA A 304 27.81 -16.65 -2.02
C ALA A 304 28.74 -16.25 -0.86
N ALA A 305 28.31 -16.45 0.40
CA ALA A 305 29.13 -16.20 1.58
C ALA A 305 30.33 -17.14 1.66
N ALA A 306 30.13 -18.45 1.47
CA ALA A 306 31.19 -19.45 1.46
C ALA A 306 32.22 -19.15 0.35
N SER A 307 31.75 -18.92 -0.89
CA SER A 307 32.62 -18.55 -2.00
C SER A 307 33.37 -17.23 -1.75
N TYR A 308 32.78 -16.28 -1.03
CA TYR A 308 33.46 -15.02 -0.68
C TYR A 308 34.58 -15.25 0.35
N VAL A 309 34.32 -16.06 1.38
CA VAL A 309 35.30 -16.42 2.41
C VAL A 309 36.46 -17.25 1.83
N ASP A 310 36.16 -18.22 0.98
CA ASP A 310 37.17 -19.07 0.32
C ASP A 310 38.12 -18.25 -0.58
N ARG A 311 37.60 -17.24 -1.27
CA ARG A 311 38.39 -16.36 -2.16
C ARG A 311 39.21 -15.33 -1.38
N LEU A 312 38.73 -14.89 -0.22
CA LEU A 312 39.32 -13.81 0.57
C LEU A 312 39.56 -14.26 2.02
N PRO A 313 40.76 -14.74 2.36
CA PRO A 313 41.09 -15.21 3.71
C PRO A 313 40.99 -14.16 4.84
N ARG A 314 40.74 -12.89 4.51
CA ARG A 314 40.47 -11.78 5.46
C ARG A 314 39.12 -11.12 5.20
N ALA A 315 38.16 -11.88 4.67
CA ALA A 315 36.79 -11.46 4.43
C ALA A 315 36.17 -10.86 5.71
N THR A 316 35.55 -9.69 5.57
CA THR A 316 34.77 -9.06 6.64
C THR A 316 33.28 -9.13 6.31
N ILE A 317 32.43 -9.07 7.33
CA ILE A 317 30.97 -9.07 7.15
C ILE A 317 30.53 -7.81 6.39
N GLU A 318 31.14 -6.67 6.73
CA GLU A 318 30.92 -5.39 6.09
C GLU A 318 31.30 -5.43 4.60
N GLY A 319 32.46 -6.04 4.29
CA GLY A 319 32.92 -6.21 2.90
C GLY A 319 32.04 -7.15 2.08
N PHE A 320 31.47 -8.18 2.71
CA PHE A 320 30.51 -9.08 2.05
C PHE A 320 29.19 -8.38 1.71
N VAL A 321 28.65 -7.59 2.65
CA VAL A 321 27.43 -6.79 2.40
C VAL A 321 27.66 -5.82 1.24
N GLU A 322 28.79 -5.09 1.26
CA GLU A 322 29.15 -4.17 0.18
C GLU A 322 29.32 -4.89 -1.16
N TYR A 323 30.01 -6.04 -1.15
CA TYR A 323 30.20 -6.88 -2.34
C TYR A 323 28.87 -7.29 -2.97
N LEU A 324 27.90 -7.74 -2.17
CA LEU A 324 26.58 -8.16 -2.67
C LEU A 324 25.70 -6.99 -3.12
N GLU A 325 25.72 -5.86 -2.42
CA GLU A 325 24.92 -4.68 -2.78
C GLU A 325 25.41 -4.02 -4.08
N GLN A 326 26.71 -4.16 -4.40
CA GLN A 326 27.31 -3.70 -5.66
C GLN A 326 27.03 -4.63 -6.86
N GLN A 327 26.43 -5.82 -6.65
CA GLN A 327 26.11 -6.71 -7.77
C GLN A 327 24.94 -6.18 -8.60
N GLU A 328 25.24 -5.82 -9.85
CA GLU A 328 24.22 -5.44 -10.84
C GLU A 328 23.75 -6.62 -11.70
N ILE A 329 24.53 -7.69 -11.76
CA ILE A 329 24.28 -8.88 -12.59
C ILE A 329 24.10 -10.10 -11.68
N PRO A 330 23.06 -10.92 -11.87
CA PRO A 330 22.92 -12.20 -11.16
C PRO A 330 24.10 -13.13 -11.49
N GLN A 331 24.81 -13.61 -10.47
CA GLN A 331 25.92 -14.57 -10.60
C GLN A 331 25.61 -15.93 -9.94
N ASP A 332 24.32 -16.23 -9.77
CA ASP A 332 23.85 -17.32 -8.93
C ASP A 332 23.73 -18.62 -9.74
N ASP A 333 24.60 -19.58 -9.42
CA ASP A 333 24.61 -20.94 -9.97
C ASP A 333 23.93 -21.96 -9.01
N ALA A 334 23.32 -21.49 -7.92
CA ALA A 334 22.77 -22.36 -6.88
C ALA A 334 21.68 -23.31 -7.43
N PRO A 335 21.65 -24.57 -6.96
CA PRO A 335 20.59 -25.50 -7.33
C PRO A 335 19.24 -25.00 -6.82
N VAL A 336 18.31 -24.80 -7.75
CA VAL A 336 16.93 -24.39 -7.47
C VAL A 336 16.12 -25.62 -7.03
N THR A 337 15.24 -25.44 -6.05
CA THR A 337 14.26 -26.47 -5.62
C THR A 337 13.59 -27.14 -6.83
N ASP A 338 13.57 -28.48 -6.86
CA ASP A 338 12.95 -29.23 -7.95
C ASP A 338 11.43 -28.96 -7.98
N PRO A 339 10.91 -28.32 -9.03
CA PRO A 339 9.49 -27.94 -9.08
C PRO A 339 8.53 -29.13 -9.24
N GLY A 340 9.04 -30.35 -9.44
CA GLY A 340 8.21 -31.55 -9.59
C GLY A 340 7.28 -31.48 -10.81
N GLU A 341 5.99 -31.76 -10.59
CA GLU A 341 4.94 -31.74 -11.62
C GLU A 341 4.50 -30.31 -11.99
N ALA A 342 5.26 -29.65 -12.87
CA ALA A 342 4.97 -28.30 -13.33
C ALA A 342 5.33 -28.04 -14.81
N VAL A 343 4.58 -27.11 -15.43
CA VAL A 343 4.83 -26.65 -16.80
C VAL A 343 6.09 -25.80 -16.85
N THR A 344 6.99 -26.05 -17.79
CA THR A 344 8.21 -25.24 -17.96
C THR A 344 7.94 -24.00 -18.80
N ILE A 345 8.27 -22.79 -18.29
CA ILE A 345 8.37 -21.58 -19.13
C ILE A 345 9.85 -21.30 -19.40
N CYS A 346 10.26 -21.26 -20.66
CA CYS A 346 11.65 -20.99 -21.02
C CYS A 346 11.81 -20.22 -22.33
N SER A 347 13.02 -19.70 -22.56
CA SER A 347 13.36 -19.10 -23.84
C SER A 347 13.57 -20.19 -24.91
N ALA A 348 13.48 -19.82 -26.18
CA ALA A 348 13.80 -20.70 -27.30
C ALA A 348 15.21 -21.29 -27.22
N HIS A 349 16.18 -20.50 -26.76
CA HIS A 349 17.57 -20.96 -26.56
C HIS A 349 17.66 -22.01 -25.45
N ALA A 350 16.98 -21.77 -24.32
CA ALA A 350 16.95 -22.70 -23.19
C ALA A 350 16.14 -23.99 -23.46
N ALA A 351 15.36 -24.01 -24.54
CA ALA A 351 14.63 -25.20 -24.99
C ALA A 351 15.49 -26.15 -25.85
N ALA A 352 16.66 -25.70 -26.32
CA ALA A 352 17.55 -26.52 -27.13
C ALA A 352 17.97 -27.79 -26.38
N GLY A 353 17.94 -28.93 -27.08
CA GLY A 353 18.26 -30.24 -26.49
C GLY A 353 17.19 -30.84 -25.57
N ARG A 354 16.04 -30.18 -25.40
CA ARG A 354 14.90 -30.67 -24.62
C ARG A 354 13.72 -30.99 -25.53
N GLU A 355 12.71 -31.66 -25.00
CA GLU A 355 11.48 -32.02 -25.71
C GLU A 355 10.34 -32.29 -24.73
N TRP A 356 9.11 -32.04 -25.18
CA TRP A 356 7.89 -32.15 -24.38
C TRP A 356 6.76 -32.74 -25.23
N ASP A 357 5.76 -33.32 -24.59
CA ASP A 357 4.61 -33.89 -25.30
C ASP A 357 3.69 -32.77 -25.84
N THR A 358 3.54 -31.70 -25.07
CA THR A 358 2.73 -30.51 -25.43
C THR A 358 3.56 -29.23 -25.29
N VAL A 359 3.62 -28.42 -26.34
CA VAL A 359 4.35 -27.15 -26.36
C VAL A 359 3.48 -26.02 -26.90
N ALA A 360 3.48 -24.89 -26.20
CA ALA A 360 2.98 -23.63 -26.71
C ALA A 360 4.14 -22.68 -27.04
N VAL A 361 4.25 -22.20 -28.27
CA VAL A 361 5.18 -21.13 -28.67
C VAL A 361 4.41 -19.81 -28.69
N ALA A 362 4.69 -18.94 -27.73
CA ALA A 362 3.90 -17.73 -27.50
C ALA A 362 4.61 -16.46 -27.93
N ALA A 363 3.83 -15.40 -28.14
CA ALA A 363 4.28 -14.08 -28.54
C ALA A 363 5.13 -14.09 -29.82
N VAL A 364 4.67 -14.82 -30.85
CA VAL A 364 5.30 -14.84 -32.18
C VAL A 364 4.87 -13.57 -32.94
N GLN A 365 5.41 -12.44 -32.51
CA GLN A 365 5.04 -11.08 -32.92
C GLN A 365 6.13 -10.43 -33.77
N GLU A 366 5.74 -9.58 -34.71
CA GLU A 366 6.70 -8.76 -35.44
C GLU A 366 7.47 -7.84 -34.46
N GLY A 367 8.79 -7.72 -34.63
CA GLY A 367 9.66 -6.95 -33.73
C GLY A 367 10.03 -7.65 -32.42
N ILE A 368 9.31 -8.70 -32.01
CA ILE A 368 9.71 -9.60 -30.91
C ILE A 368 10.40 -10.84 -31.50
N TRP A 369 9.74 -11.50 -32.45
CA TRP A 369 10.21 -12.70 -33.12
C TRP A 369 9.77 -12.67 -34.59
N PRO A 370 10.63 -12.18 -35.52
CA PRO A 370 12.07 -12.02 -35.38
C PRO A 370 12.50 -10.75 -34.62
N ASN A 371 13.55 -10.86 -33.81
CA ASN A 371 14.27 -9.70 -33.29
C ASN A 371 15.45 -9.35 -34.21
N LEU A 372 15.23 -8.37 -35.09
CA LEU A 372 16.22 -7.91 -36.07
C LEU A 372 17.10 -6.76 -35.57
N ARG A 373 17.04 -6.42 -34.28
CA ARG A 373 17.91 -5.38 -33.72
C ARG A 373 19.36 -5.85 -33.84
N PRO A 374 20.25 -5.07 -34.50
CA PRO A 374 21.64 -5.44 -34.62
C PRO A 374 22.25 -5.56 -33.23
N ARG A 375 22.83 -6.73 -32.93
CA ARG A 375 23.59 -6.98 -31.71
C ARG A 375 25.00 -6.43 -31.91
N GLY A 376 25.09 -5.12 -32.12
CA GLY A 376 26.37 -4.47 -32.34
C GLY A 376 27.20 -4.53 -31.07
N THR A 377 28.46 -4.93 -31.18
CA THR A 377 29.40 -4.83 -30.07
C THR A 377 30.05 -3.44 -30.10
N LEU A 378 30.32 -2.83 -28.93
CA LEU A 378 30.99 -1.51 -28.88
C LEU A 378 32.35 -1.51 -29.61
N LEU A 379 32.94 -2.69 -29.76
CA LEU A 379 34.23 -2.93 -30.41
C LEU A 379 34.11 -3.27 -31.91
N GLY A 380 32.89 -3.40 -32.45
CA GLY A 380 32.67 -3.71 -33.87
C GLY A 380 33.23 -5.07 -34.32
N VAL A 381 33.24 -6.06 -33.42
CA VAL A 381 33.84 -7.39 -33.65
C VAL A 381 33.23 -8.07 -34.88
N GLU A 382 31.93 -7.88 -35.09
CA GLU A 382 31.19 -8.39 -36.24
C GLU A 382 31.65 -7.81 -37.59
N ASP A 383 32.09 -6.55 -37.63
CA ASP A 383 32.64 -5.93 -38.85
C ASP A 383 34.05 -6.46 -39.12
N LEU A 384 34.83 -6.71 -38.06
CA LEU A 384 36.14 -7.35 -38.16
C LEU A 384 36.04 -8.79 -38.67
N VAL A 385 35.07 -9.58 -38.19
CA VAL A 385 34.87 -10.96 -38.64
C VAL A 385 34.50 -11.01 -40.13
N ASP A 386 33.59 -10.15 -40.59
CA ASP A 386 33.19 -10.10 -42.00
C ASP A 386 34.35 -9.69 -42.92
N LEU A 387 35.19 -8.75 -42.46
CA LEU A 387 36.39 -8.31 -43.18
C LEU A 387 37.45 -9.42 -43.22
N LEU A 388 37.67 -10.15 -42.12
CA LEU A 388 38.60 -11.29 -42.06
C LEU A 388 38.13 -12.47 -42.91
N ALA A 389 36.82 -12.71 -42.97
CA ALA A 389 36.22 -13.77 -43.77
C ALA A 389 36.14 -13.42 -45.26
N GLY A 390 36.54 -12.21 -45.67
CA GLY A 390 36.46 -11.73 -47.06
C GLY A 390 35.03 -11.53 -47.56
N VAL A 391 34.07 -11.41 -46.63
CA VAL A 391 32.63 -11.24 -46.94
C VAL A 391 32.31 -9.78 -47.28
N ALA A 392 33.12 -8.83 -46.80
CA ALA A 392 33.00 -7.41 -47.07
C ALA A 392 34.35 -6.80 -47.49
N GLY A 393 34.36 -6.01 -48.58
CA GLY A 393 35.50 -5.15 -48.92
C GLY A 393 35.63 -3.97 -47.96
N SER A 394 36.78 -3.26 -47.98
CA SER A 394 36.97 -2.05 -47.16
C SER A 394 35.92 -0.99 -47.52
N GLY A 395 34.95 -0.77 -46.63
CA GLY A 395 33.89 0.23 -46.81
C GLY A 395 32.57 -0.29 -47.39
N GLU A 396 32.43 -1.59 -47.66
CA GLU A 396 31.14 -2.18 -48.04
C GLU A 396 30.24 -2.40 -46.81
N LYS A 397 28.97 -1.98 -46.91
CA LYS A 397 27.96 -2.20 -45.86
C LYS A 397 27.15 -3.45 -46.18
N VAL A 398 27.49 -4.58 -45.54
CA VAL A 398 26.72 -5.82 -45.64
C VAL A 398 25.41 -5.71 -44.86
N SER A 399 24.32 -6.26 -45.41
CA SER A 399 23.03 -6.30 -44.71
C SER A 399 23.11 -7.18 -43.46
N ARG A 400 23.05 -6.55 -42.28
CA ARG A 400 23.01 -7.26 -40.98
C ARG A 400 21.66 -7.91 -40.70
N ALA A 401 20.58 -7.43 -41.32
CA ALA A 401 19.23 -7.90 -41.05
C ALA A 401 18.93 -9.29 -41.64
N ALA A 402 19.46 -9.61 -42.83
CA ALA A 402 19.17 -10.88 -43.51
C ALA A 402 19.75 -12.11 -42.77
N PRO A 403 21.02 -12.10 -42.31
CA PRO A 403 21.55 -13.20 -41.48
C PRO A 403 20.83 -13.33 -40.14
N LEU A 404 20.48 -12.22 -39.49
CA LEU A 404 19.71 -12.22 -38.24
C LEU A 404 18.31 -12.80 -38.45
N LEU A 405 17.63 -12.46 -39.54
CA LEU A 405 16.34 -13.02 -39.88
C LEU A 405 16.42 -14.54 -40.07
N ALA A 406 17.44 -15.03 -40.79
CA ALA A 406 17.65 -16.46 -40.99
C ALA A 406 17.94 -17.19 -39.66
N GLU A 407 18.69 -16.55 -38.75
CA GLU A 407 18.96 -17.10 -37.41
C GLU A 407 17.70 -17.12 -36.53
N GLU A 408 16.92 -16.05 -36.51
CA GLU A 408 15.66 -15.99 -35.75
C GLU A 408 14.62 -16.98 -36.30
N ARG A 409 14.63 -17.24 -37.62
CA ARG A 409 13.83 -18.28 -38.28
C ARG A 409 14.24 -19.69 -37.82
N ARG A 410 15.54 -19.99 -37.78
CA ARG A 410 16.07 -21.26 -37.22
C ARG A 410 15.68 -21.42 -35.76
N LEU A 411 15.75 -20.34 -34.98
CA LEU A 411 15.37 -20.36 -33.57
C LEU A 411 13.87 -20.69 -33.38
N LEU A 412 13.00 -20.16 -34.24
CA LEU A 412 11.57 -20.50 -34.22
C LEU A 412 11.35 -21.98 -34.54
N LEU A 413 12.05 -22.50 -35.55
CA LEU A 413 12.01 -23.92 -35.89
C LEU A 413 12.48 -24.81 -34.72
N VAL A 414 13.54 -24.38 -34.00
CA VAL A 414 13.98 -25.07 -32.78
C VAL A 414 12.85 -25.10 -31.75
N ALA A 415 12.17 -23.99 -31.50
CA ALA A 415 11.05 -23.93 -30.55
C ALA A 415 9.87 -24.83 -30.96
N CYS A 416 9.44 -24.78 -32.22
CA CYS A 416 8.33 -25.58 -32.72
C CYS A 416 8.64 -27.08 -32.69
N SER A 417 9.88 -27.48 -33.04
CA SER A 417 10.31 -28.89 -33.05
C SER A 417 10.47 -29.51 -31.65
N ARG A 418 10.20 -28.78 -30.56
CA ARG A 418 10.24 -29.33 -29.21
C ARG A 418 8.99 -30.13 -28.85
N ALA A 419 7.91 -29.97 -29.60
CA ALA A 419 6.66 -30.70 -29.41
C ALA A 419 6.75 -32.11 -29.99
N ARG A 420 6.46 -33.15 -29.19
CA ARG A 420 6.31 -34.53 -29.67
C ARG A 420 4.92 -34.83 -30.22
N ARG A 421 3.88 -34.21 -29.67
CA ARG A 421 2.48 -34.55 -29.99
C ARG A 421 1.61 -33.35 -30.30
N SER A 422 1.73 -32.26 -29.54
CA SER A 422 0.85 -31.10 -29.71
C SER A 422 1.64 -29.80 -29.66
N LEU A 423 1.50 -28.99 -30.72
CA LEU A 423 2.11 -27.68 -30.87
C LEU A 423 1.02 -26.61 -31.03
N LEU A 424 1.04 -25.61 -30.17
CA LEU A 424 0.24 -24.39 -30.30
C LEU A 424 1.18 -23.20 -30.54
N VAL A 425 1.02 -22.49 -31.66
CA VAL A 425 1.77 -21.26 -31.95
C VAL A 425 0.81 -20.07 -31.87
N THR A 426 1.14 -19.06 -31.06
CA THR A 426 0.26 -17.92 -30.84
C THR A 426 0.90 -16.57 -31.14
N ALA A 427 0.06 -15.65 -31.59
CA ALA A 427 0.36 -14.25 -31.81
C ALA A 427 -0.84 -13.38 -31.39
N VAL A 428 -0.63 -12.07 -31.33
CA VAL A 428 -1.65 -11.09 -30.98
C VAL A 428 -1.72 -10.01 -32.07
N GLU A 429 -2.92 -9.65 -32.47
CA GLU A 429 -3.20 -8.47 -33.29
C GLU A 429 -4.05 -7.49 -32.48
N SER A 430 -3.50 -6.30 -32.22
CA SER A 430 -4.18 -5.29 -31.40
C SER A 430 -3.68 -3.90 -31.73
N VAL A 431 -4.62 -2.95 -31.87
CA VAL A 431 -4.37 -1.51 -32.12
C VAL A 431 -4.73 -0.62 -30.92
N THR A 432 -5.16 -1.22 -29.79
CA THR A 432 -5.74 -0.51 -28.64
C THR A 432 -4.77 -0.31 -27.46
N GLY A 433 -3.48 -0.54 -27.65
CA GLY A 433 -2.44 -0.44 -26.61
C GLY A 433 -1.42 0.68 -26.86
N ASP A 434 -0.44 0.82 -25.97
CA ASP A 434 0.66 1.80 -26.13
C ASP A 434 1.48 1.55 -27.41
N GLN A 435 1.45 0.33 -27.93
CA GLN A 435 2.09 -0.08 -29.17
C GLN A 435 1.17 -1.02 -29.95
N ASP A 436 1.15 -0.84 -31.27
CA ASP A 436 0.48 -1.76 -32.18
C ASP A 436 1.16 -3.12 -32.15
N LEU A 437 0.39 -4.15 -31.84
CA LEU A 437 0.84 -5.54 -31.87
C LEU A 437 0.46 -6.13 -33.22
N VAL A 438 1.49 -6.52 -33.98
CA VAL A 438 1.34 -7.12 -35.30
C VAL A 438 1.85 -8.57 -35.25
N PRO A 439 1.08 -9.55 -35.76
CA PRO A 439 1.54 -10.93 -35.86
C PRO A 439 2.82 -11.05 -36.70
N SER A 440 3.71 -11.95 -36.32
CA SER A 440 4.96 -12.18 -37.06
C SER A 440 4.70 -12.71 -38.46
N ARG A 441 5.53 -12.27 -39.41
CA ARG A 441 5.63 -12.87 -40.74
C ARG A 441 5.86 -14.39 -40.74
N PHE A 442 6.48 -14.93 -39.69
CA PHE A 442 6.78 -16.36 -39.62
C PHE A 442 5.52 -17.24 -39.49
N LEU A 443 4.38 -16.67 -39.09
CA LEU A 443 3.14 -17.45 -39.02
C LEU A 443 2.62 -17.88 -40.39
N ALA A 444 2.85 -17.07 -41.42
CA ALA A 444 2.52 -17.42 -42.80
C ALA A 444 3.29 -18.66 -43.26
N GLU A 445 4.50 -18.90 -42.74
CA GLU A 445 5.31 -20.06 -43.10
C GLU A 445 4.84 -21.35 -42.42
N LEU A 446 3.98 -21.25 -41.40
CA LEU A 446 3.39 -22.37 -40.66
C LEU A 446 1.98 -22.73 -41.17
N ASP A 447 1.54 -22.09 -42.25
CA ASP A 447 0.24 -22.36 -42.89
C ASP A 447 0.28 -23.71 -43.60
N ALA A 448 -0.38 -24.71 -43.01
CA ALA A 448 -0.45 -26.07 -43.56
C ALA A 448 -1.25 -26.14 -44.87
N ASP A 449 -2.11 -25.15 -45.14
CA ASP A 449 -2.93 -25.08 -46.36
C ASP A 449 -2.21 -24.38 -47.51
N ALA A 450 -1.00 -23.85 -47.28
CA ALA A 450 -0.23 -23.14 -48.30
C ALA A 450 0.33 -24.13 -49.35
N ALA A 451 0.19 -23.77 -50.62
CA ALA A 451 0.86 -24.51 -51.70
C ALA A 451 2.38 -24.43 -51.54
N GLU A 452 3.08 -25.51 -51.87
CA GLU A 452 4.54 -25.59 -51.75
C GLU A 452 5.22 -24.44 -52.52
N GLY A 453 5.93 -23.55 -51.82
CA GLY A 453 6.57 -22.35 -52.39
C GLY A 453 5.67 -21.12 -52.57
N GLY A 454 4.39 -21.18 -52.20
CA GLY A 454 3.46 -20.05 -52.17
C GLY A 454 3.51 -19.24 -50.86
N PRO A 455 3.03 -17.99 -50.85
CA PRO A 455 2.89 -17.23 -49.62
C PRO A 455 1.73 -17.81 -48.78
N GLY A 456 2.02 -18.33 -47.59
CA GLY A 456 0.98 -18.75 -46.66
C GLY A 456 0.25 -17.58 -46.02
N ARG A 457 -0.89 -17.85 -45.37
CA ARG A 457 -1.73 -16.83 -44.75
C ARG A 457 -1.50 -16.74 -43.25
N ILE A 458 -1.54 -15.51 -42.73
CA ILE A 458 -1.65 -15.30 -41.28
C ILE A 458 -3.13 -15.48 -40.90
N PRO A 459 -3.46 -16.34 -39.90
CA PRO A 459 -4.84 -16.50 -39.45
C PRO A 459 -5.43 -15.17 -38.96
N ALA A 460 -6.71 -14.93 -39.24
CA ALA A 460 -7.41 -13.77 -38.69
C ALA A 460 -7.50 -13.86 -37.15
N PRO A 461 -7.54 -12.73 -36.43
CA PRO A 461 -7.69 -12.73 -34.98
C PRO A 461 -9.00 -13.39 -34.56
N VAL A 462 -8.90 -14.32 -33.62
CA VAL A 462 -10.06 -15.03 -33.03
C VAL A 462 -10.21 -14.69 -31.56
N ASP A 463 -11.45 -14.79 -31.07
CA ASP A 463 -11.71 -14.88 -29.64
C ASP A 463 -11.66 -16.36 -29.23
N PRO A 464 -10.73 -16.78 -28.36
CA PRO A 464 -10.56 -18.18 -28.00
C PRO A 464 -11.74 -18.71 -27.15
N GLY A 465 -12.68 -17.85 -26.78
CA GLY A 465 -13.83 -18.20 -25.95
C GLY A 465 -13.39 -18.54 -24.52
N ARG A 466 -14.15 -19.42 -23.87
CA ARG A 466 -13.95 -19.72 -22.45
C ARG A 466 -12.77 -20.65 -22.22
N ALA A 467 -11.73 -20.14 -21.54
CA ALA A 467 -10.69 -20.97 -20.95
C ALA A 467 -11.28 -21.89 -19.84
N LEU A 468 -10.75 -23.09 -19.68
CA LEU A 468 -11.17 -24.09 -18.68
C LEU A 468 -10.70 -23.66 -17.27
N ALA A 469 -11.21 -22.52 -16.81
CA ALA A 469 -10.94 -21.95 -15.50
C ALA A 469 -12.23 -21.90 -14.67
N MET A 470 -12.12 -22.29 -13.40
CA MET A 470 -13.29 -22.44 -12.52
C MET A 470 -14.05 -21.13 -12.32
N HIS A 471 -13.32 -20.03 -12.11
CA HIS A 471 -13.93 -18.71 -11.90
C HIS A 471 -14.68 -18.21 -13.14
N ALA A 472 -14.15 -18.43 -14.34
CA ALA A 472 -14.80 -18.07 -15.60
C ALA A 472 -16.08 -18.88 -15.82
N LEU A 473 -16.05 -20.18 -15.50
CA LEU A 473 -17.24 -21.02 -15.55
C LEU A 473 -18.31 -20.53 -14.57
N ILE A 474 -17.96 -20.23 -13.31
CA ILE A 474 -18.91 -19.73 -12.32
C ILE A 474 -19.53 -18.41 -12.77
N ALA A 475 -18.74 -17.47 -13.31
CA ALA A 475 -19.24 -16.20 -13.81
C ALA A 475 -20.27 -16.40 -14.94
N GLU A 476 -19.98 -17.25 -15.94
CA GLU A 476 -20.91 -17.54 -17.03
C GLU A 476 -22.18 -18.23 -16.51
N LEU A 477 -22.04 -19.21 -15.61
CA LEU A 477 -23.20 -19.90 -15.05
C LEU A 477 -24.07 -18.94 -14.22
N ARG A 478 -23.48 -17.99 -13.48
CA ARG A 478 -24.21 -16.96 -12.73
C ARG A 478 -24.94 -16.01 -13.68
N SER A 479 -24.23 -15.49 -14.68
CA SER A 479 -24.82 -14.63 -15.70
C SER A 479 -25.99 -15.32 -16.41
N ALA A 480 -25.78 -16.55 -16.91
CA ALA A 480 -26.81 -17.30 -17.60
C ALA A 480 -27.96 -17.75 -16.69
N ALA A 481 -27.77 -17.86 -15.37
CA ALA A 481 -28.83 -18.22 -14.43
C ALA A 481 -29.69 -17.01 -14.01
N CYS A 482 -29.07 -15.82 -13.90
CA CYS A 482 -29.72 -14.59 -13.48
C CYS A 482 -30.30 -13.76 -14.65
N ASP A 483 -29.88 -14.02 -15.88
CA ASP A 483 -30.33 -13.29 -17.06
C ASP A 483 -31.77 -13.71 -17.50
N PRO A 484 -32.75 -12.78 -17.48
CA PRO A 484 -34.11 -13.06 -17.92
C PRO A 484 -34.23 -13.35 -19.43
N GLU A 485 -33.28 -12.89 -20.25
CA GLU A 485 -33.28 -13.10 -21.71
C GLU A 485 -32.69 -14.47 -22.11
N THR A 486 -31.92 -15.09 -21.22
CA THR A 486 -31.38 -16.42 -21.46
C THR A 486 -32.49 -17.49 -21.50
N ALA A 487 -32.44 -18.38 -22.50
CA ALA A 487 -33.42 -19.45 -22.70
C ALA A 487 -33.68 -20.27 -21.40
N PRO A 488 -34.94 -20.59 -21.06
CA PRO A 488 -35.29 -21.24 -19.79
C PRO A 488 -34.51 -22.54 -19.50
N GLU A 489 -34.26 -23.35 -20.54
CA GLU A 489 -33.48 -24.58 -20.41
C GLU A 489 -32.01 -24.33 -20.03
N ARG A 490 -31.40 -23.28 -20.61
CA ARG A 490 -30.01 -22.89 -20.33
C ARG A 490 -29.91 -22.32 -18.91
N ARG A 491 -30.86 -21.47 -18.49
CA ARG A 491 -30.97 -21.00 -17.09
C ARG A 491 -31.02 -22.16 -16.10
N LEU A 492 -31.94 -23.11 -16.32
CA LEU A 492 -32.12 -24.26 -15.43
C LEU A 492 -30.87 -25.15 -15.39
N ARG A 493 -30.22 -25.36 -16.54
CA ARG A 493 -28.95 -26.10 -16.62
C ARG A 493 -27.84 -25.36 -15.86
N ALA A 494 -27.74 -24.05 -16.00
CA ALA A 494 -26.74 -23.24 -15.31
C ALA A 494 -26.90 -23.32 -13.78
N ALA A 495 -28.12 -23.13 -13.28
CA ALA A 495 -28.46 -23.27 -11.87
C ALA A 495 -28.13 -24.69 -11.33
N ARG A 496 -28.42 -25.75 -12.08
CA ARG A 496 -28.07 -27.13 -11.70
C ARG A 496 -26.55 -27.34 -11.59
N GLN A 497 -25.76 -26.75 -12.50
CA GLN A 497 -24.30 -26.86 -12.42
C GLN A 497 -23.73 -26.03 -11.26
N LEU A 498 -24.25 -24.83 -11.00
CA LEU A 498 -23.88 -24.05 -9.81
C LEU A 498 -24.17 -24.82 -8.52
N ALA A 499 -25.34 -25.44 -8.41
CA ALA A 499 -25.70 -26.26 -7.25
C ALA A 499 -24.78 -27.48 -7.06
N ARG A 500 -24.25 -28.04 -8.16
CA ARG A 500 -23.24 -29.12 -8.10
C ARG A 500 -21.89 -28.59 -7.61
N LEU A 501 -21.45 -27.44 -8.11
CA LEU A 501 -20.20 -26.80 -7.69
C LEU A 501 -20.25 -26.36 -6.22
N ALA A 502 -21.37 -25.77 -5.79
CA ALA A 502 -21.60 -25.37 -4.40
C ALA A 502 -21.55 -26.57 -3.45
N ARG A 503 -22.20 -27.69 -3.80
CA ARG A 503 -22.12 -28.95 -3.02
C ARG A 503 -20.71 -29.54 -2.93
N ALA A 504 -19.86 -29.26 -3.92
CA ALA A 504 -18.46 -29.65 -3.92
C ALA A 504 -17.56 -28.66 -3.15
N GLY A 505 -18.11 -27.62 -2.52
CA GLY A 505 -17.37 -26.62 -1.76
C GLY A 505 -16.63 -25.59 -2.62
N VAL A 506 -17.01 -25.41 -3.88
CA VAL A 506 -16.38 -24.42 -4.76
C VAL A 506 -16.88 -23.02 -4.41
N ARG A 507 -15.98 -22.19 -3.90
CA ARG A 507 -16.26 -20.80 -3.49
C ARG A 507 -16.84 -19.97 -4.64
N GLY A 508 -17.88 -19.18 -4.34
CA GLY A 508 -18.54 -18.29 -5.30
C GLY A 508 -19.64 -18.97 -6.13
N ALA A 509 -19.82 -20.28 -5.99
CA ALA A 509 -20.91 -21.00 -6.64
C ALA A 509 -22.24 -20.89 -5.87
N HIS A 510 -22.18 -20.84 -4.53
CA HIS A 510 -23.37 -20.65 -3.69
C HIS A 510 -23.80 -19.18 -3.68
N PRO A 511 -25.11 -18.85 -3.70
CA PRO A 511 -25.60 -17.47 -3.66
C PRO A 511 -25.12 -16.66 -2.43
N ASP A 512 -24.92 -17.30 -1.28
CA ASP A 512 -24.39 -16.67 -0.07
C ASP A 512 -22.93 -16.17 -0.23
N ASP A 513 -22.19 -16.71 -1.20
CA ASP A 513 -20.83 -16.24 -1.51
C ASP A 513 -20.82 -15.06 -2.51
N TRP A 514 -21.99 -14.64 -3.01
CA TRP A 514 -22.06 -13.59 -4.02
C TRP A 514 -21.95 -12.22 -3.36
N TYR A 515 -21.14 -11.34 -3.94
CA TYR A 515 -21.06 -9.96 -3.50
C TYR A 515 -22.40 -9.25 -3.76
N GLY A 516 -22.86 -8.46 -2.78
CA GLY A 516 -24.08 -7.65 -2.88
C GLY A 516 -25.41 -8.37 -2.62
N THR A 517 -25.41 -9.68 -2.35
CA THR A 517 -26.64 -10.43 -2.01
C THR A 517 -26.92 -10.52 -0.52
N ALA A 518 -25.93 -10.25 0.33
CA ALA A 518 -26.10 -10.28 1.78
C ALA A 518 -26.98 -9.11 2.26
N GLU A 519 -27.83 -9.39 3.25
CA GLU A 519 -28.64 -8.37 3.91
C GLU A 519 -27.76 -7.41 4.75
N LEU A 520 -28.32 -6.24 5.05
CA LEU A 520 -27.68 -5.28 5.95
C LEU A 520 -27.48 -5.91 7.33
N SER A 521 -26.30 -5.69 7.93
CA SER A 521 -25.98 -6.22 9.27
C SER A 521 -26.81 -5.58 10.38
N SER A 522 -27.35 -4.38 10.16
CA SER A 522 -28.23 -3.67 11.09
C SER A 522 -29.05 -2.63 10.33
N THR A 523 -30.29 -2.42 10.78
CA THR A 523 -31.15 -1.30 10.38
C THR A 523 -31.46 -0.39 11.58
N ASN A 524 -30.73 -0.54 12.68
CA ASN A 524 -30.94 0.26 13.87
C ASN A 524 -30.42 1.69 13.64
N PRO A 525 -31.12 2.72 14.15
CA PRO A 525 -30.59 4.08 14.17
C PRO A 525 -29.32 4.16 15.05
N LEU A 526 -28.55 5.22 14.86
CA LEU A 526 -27.31 5.48 15.61
C LEU A 526 -27.60 5.79 17.09
N TRP A 527 -28.72 6.42 17.37
CA TRP A 527 -29.20 6.79 18.70
C TRP A 527 -30.73 6.80 18.73
N ASP A 528 -31.32 6.73 19.93
CA ASP A 528 -32.75 6.77 20.16
C ASP A 528 -33.18 7.91 21.10
N SER A 529 -34.49 8.07 21.29
CA SER A 529 -35.05 9.12 22.15
C SER A 529 -34.75 8.94 23.65
N ALA A 530 -34.27 7.77 24.06
CA ALA A 530 -33.89 7.49 25.46
C ALA A 530 -32.45 7.91 25.76
N ASP A 531 -31.60 8.07 24.73
CA ASP A 531 -30.20 8.52 24.86
C ASP A 531 -30.07 10.01 25.30
N GLY A 532 -31.17 10.78 25.25
CA GLY A 532 -31.23 12.16 25.72
C GLY A 532 -30.81 13.19 24.67
N ALA A 533 -30.17 14.28 25.12
CA ALA A 533 -29.87 15.42 24.25
C ALA A 533 -28.78 15.10 23.20
N ILE A 534 -29.07 15.38 21.93
CA ILE A 534 -28.15 15.14 20.81
C ILE A 534 -27.04 16.19 20.86
N THR A 535 -25.79 15.78 20.99
CA THR A 535 -24.67 16.72 21.06
C THR A 535 -24.09 16.98 19.67
N LEU A 536 -24.15 18.24 19.22
CA LEU A 536 -23.58 18.69 17.95
C LEU A 536 -22.54 19.78 18.16
N SER A 537 -21.47 19.76 17.36
CA SER A 537 -20.60 20.93 17.21
C SER A 537 -21.11 21.83 16.08
N PRO A 538 -20.83 23.14 16.11
CA PRO A 538 -21.19 24.05 15.02
C PRO A 538 -20.65 23.64 13.64
N SER A 539 -19.45 23.07 13.60
CA SER A 539 -18.88 22.48 12.38
C SER A 539 -19.61 21.21 11.92
N THR A 540 -20.22 20.46 12.84
CA THR A 540 -21.02 19.28 12.52
C THR A 540 -22.37 19.68 11.91
N VAL A 541 -23.00 20.75 12.41
CA VAL A 541 -24.24 21.31 11.81
C VAL A 541 -24.00 21.67 10.35
N ASP A 542 -22.90 22.40 10.07
CA ASP A 542 -22.49 22.77 8.71
C ASP A 542 -22.27 21.55 7.81
N GLN A 543 -21.60 20.50 8.31
CA GLN A 543 -21.38 19.26 7.56
C GLN A 543 -22.66 18.48 7.29
N LEU A 544 -23.57 18.40 8.27
CA LEU A 544 -24.85 17.71 8.15
C LEU A 544 -25.78 18.44 7.18
N GLU A 545 -25.81 19.77 7.21
CA GLU A 545 -26.54 20.59 6.24
C GLU A 545 -25.97 20.41 4.83
N THR A 546 -24.64 20.34 4.68
CA THR A 546 -24.00 20.18 3.37
C THR A 546 -24.17 18.76 2.79
N CYS A 547 -23.95 17.70 3.60
CA CYS A 547 -24.12 16.30 3.20
C CYS A 547 -24.10 15.34 4.41
N PRO A 548 -25.25 14.82 4.87
CA PRO A 548 -25.32 13.88 5.99
C PRO A 548 -24.51 12.60 5.79
N LEU A 549 -24.48 12.04 4.58
CA LEU A 549 -23.67 10.84 4.29
C LEU A 549 -22.18 11.10 4.49
N ARG A 550 -21.70 12.28 4.07
CA ARG A 550 -20.29 12.66 4.26
C ARG A 550 -19.94 12.73 5.74
N TRP A 551 -20.80 13.37 6.54
CA TRP A 551 -20.64 13.40 7.98
C TRP A 551 -20.57 11.99 8.57
N ALA A 552 -21.55 11.13 8.26
CA ALA A 552 -21.64 9.78 8.81
C ALA A 552 -20.40 8.93 8.49
N LEU A 553 -19.83 9.05 7.29
CA LEU A 553 -18.65 8.27 6.93
C LEU A 553 -17.34 8.92 7.43
N GLU A 554 -17.13 10.23 7.26
CA GLU A 554 -15.88 10.89 7.68
C GLU A 554 -15.72 10.91 9.20
N ARG A 555 -16.81 11.12 9.96
CA ARG A 555 -16.81 11.14 11.43
C ARG A 555 -16.45 9.79 12.04
N HIS A 556 -16.83 8.69 11.37
CA HIS A 556 -16.73 7.32 11.89
C HIS A 556 -15.64 6.47 11.22
N GLY A 557 -14.67 7.09 10.55
CA GLY A 557 -13.44 6.43 10.11
C GLY A 557 -13.10 6.55 8.62
N GLY A 558 -13.98 7.13 7.80
CA GLY A 558 -13.78 7.40 6.38
C GLY A 558 -12.83 8.56 6.07
N GLY A 559 -11.94 8.90 7.00
CA GLY A 559 -10.94 9.95 6.81
C GLY A 559 -9.58 9.37 6.44
N ASP A 560 -9.03 9.78 5.31
CA ASP A 560 -7.57 9.78 5.11
C ASP A 560 -6.95 10.63 6.22
N GLY A 561 -5.88 10.13 6.85
CA GLY A 561 -5.25 10.76 8.03
C GLY A 561 -4.92 12.25 7.85
N GLU A 562 -4.46 12.90 8.91
CA GLU A 562 -4.17 14.34 8.88
C GLU A 562 -3.17 14.70 7.75
N ASN A 563 -3.66 15.48 6.79
CA ASN A 563 -2.84 15.97 5.69
C ASN A 563 -1.89 17.07 6.22
N GLN A 564 -0.68 17.18 5.65
CA GLN A 564 0.31 18.18 6.09
C GLN A 564 -0.25 19.61 6.03
N HIS A 565 -1.15 19.90 5.09
CA HIS A 565 -1.84 21.19 5.01
C HIS A 565 -2.80 21.46 6.16
N ALA A 566 -3.49 20.43 6.68
CA ALA A 566 -4.38 20.56 7.83
C ALA A 566 -3.58 20.80 9.12
N LEU A 567 -2.46 20.07 9.30
CA LEU A 567 -1.53 20.30 10.40
C LEU A 567 -0.96 21.72 10.39
N LYS A 568 -0.55 22.22 9.22
CA LYS A 568 -0.11 23.61 9.05
C LYS A 568 -1.23 24.60 9.39
N GLY A 569 -2.44 24.37 8.89
CA GLY A 569 -3.61 25.20 9.18
C GLY A 569 -3.89 25.30 10.68
N ASN A 570 -3.88 24.17 11.38
CA ASN A 570 -4.08 24.10 12.83
C ASN A 570 -2.97 24.80 13.61
N LEU A 571 -1.72 24.70 13.16
CA LEU A 571 -0.59 25.42 13.76
C LEU A 571 -0.79 26.94 13.66
N VAL A 572 -1.13 27.44 12.47
CA VAL A 572 -1.43 28.86 12.28
C VAL A 572 -2.60 29.29 13.14
N HIS A 573 -3.67 28.50 13.15
CA HIS A 573 -4.85 28.76 13.95
C HIS A 573 -4.48 28.92 15.44
N THR A 574 -3.77 27.95 16.00
CA THR A 574 -3.34 27.94 17.41
C THR A 574 -2.45 29.13 17.76
N LEU A 575 -1.51 29.49 16.88
CA LEU A 575 -0.59 30.61 17.11
C LEU A 575 -1.30 31.97 17.02
N VAL A 576 -2.22 32.11 16.06
CA VAL A 576 -3.08 33.29 15.92
C VAL A 576 -3.95 33.48 17.15
N GLN A 577 -4.47 32.39 17.71
CA GLN A 577 -5.23 32.42 18.96
C GLN A 577 -4.35 32.78 20.17
N ALA A 578 -3.18 32.15 20.33
CA ALA A 578 -2.28 32.40 21.46
C ALA A 578 -1.78 33.86 21.56
N LEU A 579 -1.71 34.58 20.44
CA LEU A 579 -1.27 35.99 20.36
C LEU A 579 -2.11 36.96 21.22
N ALA A 580 -3.35 36.61 21.56
CA ALA A 580 -4.24 37.49 22.30
C ALA A 580 -3.96 37.54 23.83
N GLY A 581 -3.03 36.72 24.32
CA GLY A 581 -2.82 36.47 25.76
C GLY A 581 -1.63 37.14 26.43
N GLN A 582 -1.05 38.23 25.89
CA GLN A 582 0.16 38.95 26.37
C GLN A 582 1.52 38.48 25.79
N VAL A 583 1.55 37.95 24.56
CA VAL A 583 2.80 37.53 23.89
C VAL A 583 3.23 38.58 22.87
N THR A 584 4.52 38.91 22.79
CA THR A 584 5.03 39.88 21.79
C THR A 584 5.09 39.25 20.39
N GLU A 585 5.03 40.08 19.35
CA GLU A 585 5.09 39.63 17.95
C GLU A 585 6.34 38.76 17.66
N ASP A 586 7.49 39.15 18.21
CA ASP A 586 8.76 38.42 18.05
C ASP A 586 8.72 37.04 18.69
N GLN A 587 8.10 36.90 19.86
CA GLN A 587 7.98 35.62 20.56
C GLN A 587 7.13 34.62 19.75
N VAL A 588 6.12 35.11 19.03
CA VAL A 588 5.25 34.25 18.20
C VAL A 588 5.92 33.84 16.91
N LYS A 589 6.68 34.73 16.27
CA LYS A 589 7.52 34.36 15.11
C LYS A 589 8.53 33.28 15.51
N GLN A 590 9.17 33.41 16.69
CA GLN A 590 10.08 32.38 17.22
C GLN A 590 9.35 31.06 17.55
N ALA A 591 8.15 31.12 18.12
CA ALA A 591 7.32 29.94 18.39
C ALA A 591 6.91 29.23 17.08
N LEU A 592 6.51 29.98 16.05
CA LEU A 592 6.20 29.46 14.72
C LEU A 592 7.38 28.74 14.11
N VAL A 593 8.57 29.36 14.09
CA VAL A 593 9.79 28.73 13.54
C VAL A 593 10.14 27.44 14.28
N ARG A 594 10.04 27.43 15.62
CA ARG A 594 10.28 26.23 16.43
C ARG A 594 9.28 25.12 16.15
N ALA A 595 7.99 25.45 16.04
CA ALA A 595 6.95 24.48 15.72
C ALA A 595 7.04 23.98 14.27
N TRP A 596 7.38 24.84 13.32
CA TRP A 596 7.53 24.48 11.90
C TRP A 596 8.61 23.41 11.69
N LYS A 597 9.75 23.53 12.38
CA LYS A 597 10.82 22.52 12.39
C LYS A 597 10.36 21.13 12.88
N LYS A 598 9.25 21.04 13.61
CA LYS A 598 8.66 19.77 14.07
C LYS A 598 7.68 19.18 13.03
N VAL A 599 6.95 20.03 12.32
CA VAL A 599 5.96 19.62 11.31
C VAL A 599 6.62 19.17 10.01
N ASP A 600 7.74 19.78 9.64
CA ASP A 600 8.49 19.44 8.43
C ASP A 600 9.96 19.10 8.76
N PRO A 601 10.28 17.81 8.96
CA PRO A 601 11.65 17.38 9.26
C PRO A 601 12.66 17.71 8.16
N ALA A 602 12.22 17.81 6.89
CA ALA A 602 13.08 18.23 5.79
C ALA A 602 13.46 19.73 5.88
N ALA A 603 12.85 20.47 6.82
CA ALA A 603 13.27 21.82 7.17
C ALA A 603 14.49 21.85 8.12
N ARG A 604 14.86 20.73 8.77
CA ARG A 604 16.00 20.68 9.71
C ARG A 604 17.33 21.00 9.03
N ASP A 605 17.49 20.59 7.78
CA ASP A 605 18.74 20.76 7.03
C ASP A 605 18.75 22.03 6.16
N GLY A 606 17.66 22.82 6.14
CA GLY A 606 17.61 24.11 5.43
C GLY A 606 17.64 24.06 3.89
N GLU A 607 17.79 22.87 3.29
CA GLU A 607 17.95 22.66 1.84
C GLU A 607 16.62 22.70 1.07
N ASN A 608 15.48 22.52 1.74
CA ASN A 608 14.19 22.49 1.05
C ASN A 608 13.62 23.92 0.81
N TRP A 609 13.77 24.42 -0.42
CA TRP A 609 13.26 25.74 -0.84
C TRP A 609 11.75 25.91 -0.61
N HIS A 610 10.96 24.85 -0.77
CA HIS A 610 9.51 24.86 -0.62
C HIS A 610 9.11 25.06 0.84
N SER A 611 9.80 24.39 1.77
CA SER A 611 9.56 24.55 3.21
C SER A 611 9.81 26.00 3.67
N ARG A 612 10.90 26.62 3.19
CA ARG A 612 11.20 28.04 3.48
C ARG A 612 10.19 29.00 2.88
N ALA A 613 9.64 28.69 1.70
CA ALA A 613 8.60 29.52 1.08
C ALA A 613 7.29 29.43 1.86
N GLU A 614 6.92 28.24 2.32
CA GLU A 614 5.71 28.01 3.12
C GLU A 614 5.82 28.59 4.55
N LEU A 615 7.01 28.57 5.17
CA LEU A 615 7.26 29.26 6.44
C LEU A 615 7.06 30.78 6.28
N ARG A 616 7.69 31.40 5.27
CA ARG A 616 7.52 32.84 4.97
C ARG A 616 6.06 33.21 4.70
N ARG A 617 5.34 32.36 3.96
CA ARG A 617 3.91 32.53 3.73
C ARG A 617 3.12 32.47 5.04
N THR A 618 3.50 31.59 5.95
CA THR A 618 2.85 31.45 7.26
C THR A 618 3.13 32.64 8.18
N GLU A 619 4.36 33.16 8.19
CA GLU A 619 4.71 34.42 8.88
C GLU A 619 3.85 35.58 8.35
N THR A 620 3.67 35.66 7.02
CA THR A 620 2.80 36.67 6.40
C THR A 620 1.34 36.55 6.87
N MET A 621 0.84 35.32 7.11
CA MET A 621 -0.52 35.15 7.65
C MET A 621 -0.65 35.70 9.07
N VAL A 622 0.37 35.49 9.91
CA VAL A 622 0.42 36.04 11.27
C VAL A 622 0.44 37.57 11.22
N ASP A 623 1.29 38.16 10.36
CA ASP A 623 1.35 39.62 10.17
C ASP A 623 0.01 40.19 9.70
N THR A 624 -0.66 39.47 8.78
CA THR A 624 -1.99 39.84 8.26
C THR A 624 -3.05 39.84 9.37
N PHE A 625 -3.02 38.84 10.27
CA PHE A 625 -3.91 38.79 11.42
C PHE A 625 -3.64 39.95 12.40
N LEU A 626 -2.38 40.23 12.71
CA LEU A 626 -2.01 41.33 13.61
C LEU A 626 -2.42 42.70 13.04
N ALA A 627 -2.31 42.89 11.74
CA ALA A 627 -2.83 44.09 11.07
C ALA A 627 -4.35 44.21 11.21
N TRP A 628 -5.10 43.13 11.00
CA TRP A 628 -6.56 43.12 11.22
C TRP A 628 -6.92 43.41 12.68
N LEU A 629 -6.18 42.84 13.63
CA LEU A 629 -6.41 43.07 15.05
C LEU A 629 -6.26 44.55 15.39
N ARG A 630 -5.18 45.20 14.94
CA ARG A 630 -4.96 46.65 15.15
C ARG A 630 -6.07 47.50 14.55
N ASN A 631 -6.47 47.20 13.31
CA ASN A 631 -7.48 47.99 12.60
C ASN A 631 -8.90 47.86 13.18
N THR A 632 -9.17 46.82 13.96
CA THR A 632 -10.51 46.56 14.54
C THR A 632 -10.63 46.96 16.02
N ARG A 633 -9.56 47.44 16.66
CA ARG A 633 -9.59 47.78 18.09
C ARG A 633 -10.49 48.96 18.44
N ASP A 634 -10.75 49.85 17.49
CA ASP A 634 -11.69 50.97 17.68
C ASP A 634 -13.16 50.53 17.63
N GLU A 635 -13.44 49.35 17.06
CA GLU A 635 -14.79 48.79 16.92
C GLU A 635 -15.08 47.64 17.88
N LEU A 636 -14.05 46.84 18.22
CA LEU A 636 -14.19 45.57 18.91
C LEU A 636 -13.24 45.44 20.11
N THR A 637 -13.80 44.95 21.22
CA THR A 637 -13.05 44.65 22.45
C THR A 637 -12.98 43.15 22.67
N ALA A 638 -11.78 42.62 22.94
CA ALA A 638 -11.58 41.18 23.13
C ALA A 638 -12.22 40.70 24.45
N ILE A 639 -13.02 39.63 24.41
CA ILE A 639 -13.49 38.92 25.61
C ILE A 639 -12.57 37.74 25.91
N GLY A 640 -12.31 36.93 24.90
CA GLY A 640 -11.56 35.70 25.06
C GLY A 640 -11.25 35.04 23.73
N VAL A 641 -10.36 34.08 23.81
CA VAL A 641 -9.92 33.23 22.72
C VAL A 641 -10.16 31.79 23.14
N GLU A 642 -10.53 30.92 22.20
CA GLU A 642 -10.83 29.52 22.46
C GLU A 642 -11.92 29.38 23.55
N VAL A 643 -12.96 30.22 23.45
CA VAL A 643 -14.02 30.32 24.45
C VAL A 643 -14.94 29.09 24.31
N PRO A 644 -15.10 28.28 25.38
CA PRO A 644 -15.99 27.13 25.34
C PRO A 644 -17.46 27.59 25.19
N VAL A 645 -18.20 26.89 24.35
CA VAL A 645 -19.64 27.08 24.15
C VAL A 645 -20.34 25.78 24.49
N ASP A 646 -21.30 25.88 25.42
CA ASP A 646 -22.12 24.75 25.86
C ASP A 646 -23.52 25.26 26.21
N CYS A 647 -24.51 24.92 25.40
CA CYS A 647 -25.92 25.21 25.69
C CYS A 647 -26.83 24.11 25.17
N VAL A 648 -28.03 24.03 25.75
CA VAL A 648 -29.05 23.05 25.36
C VAL A 648 -30.24 23.80 24.78
N LEU A 649 -30.51 23.55 23.51
CA LEU A 649 -31.73 23.97 22.85
C LEU A 649 -32.87 23.02 23.25
N PRO A 650 -33.98 23.53 23.80
CA PRO A 650 -35.15 22.70 24.08
C PRO A 650 -35.76 22.16 22.80
N ALA A 651 -36.40 20.99 22.88
CA ALA A 651 -37.12 20.37 21.77
C ALA A 651 -38.22 21.29 21.23
N ARG A 652 -38.44 21.30 19.89
CA ARG A 652 -39.48 22.13 19.26
C ARG A 652 -40.90 21.63 19.53
N GLY A 653 -41.05 20.32 19.77
CA GLY A 653 -42.35 19.70 19.99
C GLY A 653 -42.27 18.28 20.57
N PRO A 654 -43.43 17.68 20.86
CA PRO A 654 -43.50 16.32 21.39
C PRO A 654 -42.95 15.32 20.36
N GLY A 655 -41.89 14.59 20.73
CA GLY A 655 -41.23 13.59 19.89
C GLY A 655 -39.87 14.00 19.33
N GLU A 656 -39.50 15.29 19.44
CA GLU A 656 -38.15 15.76 19.13
C GLU A 656 -37.24 15.73 20.36
N GLN A 657 -35.93 15.60 20.13
CA GLN A 657 -34.94 15.64 21.20
C GLN A 657 -34.38 17.06 21.40
N PRO A 658 -34.02 17.44 22.64
CA PRO A 658 -33.22 18.63 22.86
C PRO A 658 -31.86 18.47 22.19
N VAL A 659 -31.29 19.58 21.70
CA VAL A 659 -29.98 19.58 21.03
C VAL A 659 -28.99 20.33 21.89
N ARG A 660 -27.91 19.65 22.29
CA ARG A 660 -26.80 20.29 23.00
C ARG A 660 -25.77 20.78 21.99
N ILE A 661 -25.58 22.09 21.92
CA ILE A 661 -24.50 22.69 21.16
C ILE A 661 -23.25 22.66 22.04
N SER A 662 -22.23 21.92 21.61
CA SER A 662 -20.94 21.85 22.30
C SER A 662 -19.80 22.14 21.34
N GLY A 663 -18.97 23.13 21.68
CA GLY A 663 -17.86 23.52 20.83
C GLY A 663 -17.00 24.58 21.47
N ARG A 664 -16.18 25.22 20.64
CA ARG A 664 -15.26 26.24 21.08
C ARG A 664 -15.16 27.31 20.01
N VAL A 665 -15.46 28.55 20.37
CA VAL A 665 -15.32 29.69 19.47
C VAL A 665 -13.86 30.09 19.44
N ASP A 666 -13.28 30.15 18.25
CA ASP A 666 -11.93 30.62 18.01
C ASP A 666 -11.65 31.92 18.78
N ARG A 667 -12.52 32.93 18.61
CA ARG A 667 -12.41 34.21 19.31
C ARG A 667 -13.76 34.91 19.49
N VAL A 668 -13.98 35.48 20.67
CA VAL A 668 -15.18 36.26 21.01
C VAL A 668 -14.79 37.69 21.33
N GLU A 669 -15.47 38.65 20.69
CA GLU A 669 -15.29 40.08 20.93
C GLU A 669 -16.63 40.76 21.28
N ARG A 670 -16.59 42.00 21.79
CA ARG A 670 -17.76 42.88 21.98
C ARG A 670 -17.70 44.06 21.04
N ASP A 671 -18.84 44.41 20.46
CA ASP A 671 -19.00 45.68 19.74
C ASP A 671 -19.24 46.87 20.70
N ALA A 672 -19.33 48.08 20.14
CA ALA A 672 -19.59 49.30 20.90
C ALA A 672 -20.94 49.33 21.65
N LEU A 673 -21.88 48.44 21.28
CA LEU A 673 -23.17 48.27 21.94
C LEU A 673 -23.14 47.16 23.01
N GLY A 674 -21.98 46.53 23.22
CA GLY A 674 -21.79 45.46 24.20
C GLY A 674 -22.23 44.07 23.74
N ARG A 675 -22.59 43.91 22.45
CA ARG A 675 -23.08 42.64 21.87
C ARG A 675 -21.94 41.71 21.48
N PHE A 676 -22.17 40.40 21.54
CA PHE A 676 -21.16 39.38 21.26
C PHE A 676 -20.90 39.22 19.76
N VAL A 677 -19.66 39.48 19.32
CA VAL A 677 -19.21 39.27 17.94
C VAL A 677 -18.36 38.01 17.87
N ILE A 678 -18.82 37.02 17.12
CA ILE A 678 -18.12 35.74 16.90
C ILE A 678 -17.08 35.94 15.80
N VAL A 679 -15.83 35.56 16.04
CA VAL A 679 -14.75 35.67 15.06
C VAL A 679 -14.16 34.29 14.81
N ASP A 680 -14.25 33.81 13.57
CA ASP A 680 -13.65 32.54 13.12
C ASP A 680 -12.52 32.83 12.12
N VAL A 681 -11.34 32.24 12.37
CA VAL A 681 -10.11 32.56 11.64
C VAL A 681 -9.81 31.47 10.62
N LYS A 682 -9.91 31.81 9.33
CA LYS A 682 -9.64 30.90 8.22
C LYS A 682 -8.26 31.13 7.60
N THR A 683 -7.52 30.05 7.43
CA THR A 683 -6.18 30.03 6.79
C THR A 683 -6.23 29.83 5.26
N GLY A 684 -7.44 29.69 4.70
CA GLY A 684 -7.66 29.53 3.25
C GLY A 684 -7.44 30.81 2.46
N LYS A 685 -6.98 30.68 1.20
CA LYS A 685 -6.77 31.82 0.28
C LYS A 685 -8.06 32.36 -0.33
N THR A 686 -9.04 31.49 -0.55
CA THR A 686 -10.27 31.82 -1.29
C THR A 686 -11.39 32.09 -0.30
N PRO A 687 -11.81 33.35 -0.11
CA PRO A 687 -12.96 33.66 0.73
C PRO A 687 -14.27 33.27 0.05
N ILE A 688 -15.24 32.83 0.83
CA ILE A 688 -16.61 32.60 0.35
C ILE A 688 -17.27 33.90 -0.14
N SER A 689 -18.39 33.78 -0.86
CA SER A 689 -19.18 34.92 -1.29
C SER A 689 -19.80 35.66 -0.10
N LYS A 690 -20.20 36.93 -0.28
CA LYS A 690 -20.86 37.69 0.81
C LYS A 690 -22.19 37.04 1.23
N GLN A 691 -22.94 36.52 0.26
CA GLN A 691 -24.21 35.84 0.52
C GLN A 691 -23.99 34.53 1.28
N ALA A 692 -23.05 33.68 0.84
CA ALA A 692 -22.73 32.43 1.53
C ALA A 692 -22.23 32.64 2.97
N ALA A 693 -21.68 33.82 3.29
CA ALA A 693 -21.33 34.16 4.67
C ALA A 693 -22.54 34.54 5.53
N GLN A 694 -23.60 35.10 4.94
CA GLN A 694 -24.87 35.33 5.64
C GLN A 694 -25.57 33.99 5.94
N ASP A 695 -25.50 33.05 5.00
CA ASP A 695 -26.12 31.73 5.09
C ASP A 695 -25.21 30.67 5.76
N HIS A 696 -24.15 31.10 6.46
CA HIS A 696 -23.16 30.17 7.02
C HIS A 696 -23.65 29.52 8.33
N ALA A 697 -23.92 28.21 8.29
CA ALA A 697 -24.52 27.46 9.40
C ALA A 697 -23.63 27.44 10.66
N GLN A 698 -22.32 27.22 10.52
CA GLN A 698 -21.39 27.25 11.66
C GLN A 698 -21.45 28.57 12.46
N LEU A 699 -21.46 29.72 11.78
CA LEU A 699 -21.49 31.03 12.42
C LEU A 699 -22.84 31.32 13.06
N ALA A 700 -23.93 30.99 12.35
CA ALA A 700 -25.28 31.16 12.86
C ALA A 700 -25.51 30.33 14.14
N THR A 701 -24.96 29.10 14.18
CA THR A 701 -25.02 28.24 15.36
C THR A 701 -24.36 28.89 16.58
N TYR A 702 -23.21 29.56 16.39
CA TYR A 702 -22.58 30.31 17.48
C TYR A 702 -23.39 31.54 17.92
N GLN A 703 -24.04 32.24 16.99
CA GLN A 703 -24.91 33.36 17.32
C GLN A 703 -26.17 32.92 18.09
N VAL A 704 -26.79 31.80 17.69
CA VAL A 704 -27.89 31.16 18.44
C VAL A 704 -27.40 30.77 19.83
N ALA A 705 -26.25 30.11 19.94
CA ALA A 705 -25.71 29.74 21.25
C ALA A 705 -25.43 30.96 22.15
N ALA A 706 -24.95 32.06 21.57
CA ALA A 706 -24.77 33.32 22.29
C ALA A 706 -26.10 33.89 22.80
N ALA A 707 -27.15 33.87 21.98
CA ALA A 707 -28.49 34.33 22.36
C ALA A 707 -29.13 33.48 23.48
N GLU A 708 -28.82 32.19 23.52
CA GLU A 708 -29.25 31.26 24.59
C GLU A 708 -28.38 31.35 25.87
N GLY A 709 -27.48 32.33 25.94
CA GLY A 709 -26.67 32.60 27.13
C GLY A 709 -25.40 31.77 27.28
N ALA A 710 -24.96 31.03 26.23
CA ALA A 710 -23.75 30.20 26.30
C ALA A 710 -22.46 31.01 26.53
N LEU A 711 -22.48 32.31 26.25
CA LEU A 711 -21.36 33.24 26.42
C LEU A 711 -21.55 34.23 27.59
N GLY A 712 -22.57 33.99 28.43
CA GLY A 712 -23.01 34.91 29.48
C GLY A 712 -24.14 35.84 29.04
N GLU A 713 -24.46 36.85 29.86
CA GLU A 713 -25.51 37.83 29.55
C GLU A 713 -25.09 38.79 28.43
N GLY A 714 -25.86 38.82 27.34
CA GLY A 714 -25.68 39.73 26.22
C GLY A 714 -26.36 39.24 24.93
N GLU A 715 -26.59 40.15 23.98
CA GLU A 715 -27.20 39.84 22.68
C GLU A 715 -26.14 39.47 21.62
N PRO A 716 -26.50 38.69 20.58
CA PRO A 716 -25.62 38.44 19.44
C PRO A 716 -25.38 39.74 18.63
N GLY A 717 -24.11 40.02 18.35
CA GLY A 717 -23.62 41.18 17.59
C GLY A 717 -23.17 40.87 16.17
N GLY A 718 -23.48 39.67 15.65
CA GLY A 718 -23.03 39.20 14.35
C GLY A 718 -21.80 38.29 14.43
N ALA A 719 -21.32 37.87 13.26
CA ALA A 719 -20.11 37.05 13.13
C ALA A 719 -19.19 37.53 12.02
N ARG A 720 -17.88 37.28 12.14
CA ARG A 720 -16.83 37.62 11.18
C ARG A 720 -15.98 36.41 10.85
N LEU A 721 -15.85 36.09 9.57
CA LEU A 721 -14.83 35.17 9.03
C LEU A 721 -13.61 35.97 8.58
N VAL A 722 -12.46 35.72 9.19
CA VAL A 722 -11.22 36.45 8.89
C VAL A 722 -10.25 35.56 8.11
N TYR A 723 -9.95 35.94 6.86
CA TYR A 723 -9.09 35.17 5.96
C TYR A 723 -7.65 35.67 6.01
N VAL A 724 -6.82 35.09 6.88
CA VAL A 724 -5.45 35.55 7.15
C VAL A 724 -4.47 35.29 6.01
N ALA A 725 -4.82 34.40 5.07
CA ALA A 725 -4.03 34.15 3.86
C ALA A 725 -4.31 35.14 2.72
N LYS A 726 -5.21 36.11 2.92
CA LYS A 726 -5.60 37.10 1.91
C LYS A 726 -5.58 38.52 2.51
N PRO A 727 -4.43 39.22 2.45
CA PRO A 727 -4.30 40.57 3.01
C PRO A 727 -5.23 41.57 2.30
N SER A 728 -5.64 42.59 3.04
CA SER A 728 -6.50 43.70 2.60
C SER A 728 -5.84 45.00 2.98
N SER A 729 -5.72 45.94 2.04
CA SER A 729 -5.10 47.25 2.30
C SER A 729 -5.91 48.11 3.27
N LYS A 730 -7.23 47.88 3.38
CA LYS A 730 -8.13 48.64 4.25
C LYS A 730 -8.36 47.95 5.59
N GLU A 731 -8.57 46.63 5.57
CA GLU A 731 -9.04 45.86 6.75
C GLU A 731 -7.91 45.02 7.39
N GLY A 732 -6.68 45.07 6.86
CA GLY A 732 -5.59 44.18 7.25
C GLY A 732 -5.76 42.79 6.65
N ALA A 733 -6.84 42.10 6.98
CA ALA A 733 -7.25 40.81 6.41
C ALA A 733 -8.59 40.92 5.68
N THR A 734 -8.76 40.18 4.58
CA THR A 734 -10.09 40.09 3.94
C THR A 734 -11.07 39.41 4.91
N GLN A 735 -12.20 40.05 5.20
CA GLN A 735 -13.23 39.47 6.06
C GLN A 735 -14.56 39.25 5.35
N ARG A 736 -15.39 38.35 5.89
CA ARG A 736 -16.82 38.22 5.57
C ARG A 736 -17.62 38.34 6.84
N MET A 737 -18.74 39.03 6.76
CA MET A 737 -19.59 39.27 7.92
C MET A 737 -20.91 38.54 7.73
N GLN A 738 -21.43 37.99 8.82
CA GLN A 738 -22.83 37.59 8.99
C GLN A 738 -23.48 38.63 9.89
N GLN A 739 -24.64 39.14 9.50
CA GLN A 739 -25.35 40.14 10.29
C GLN A 739 -25.79 39.55 11.65
N PRO A 740 -26.00 40.40 12.66
CA PRO A 740 -26.64 39.97 13.91
C PRO A 740 -27.99 39.32 13.61
N LEU A 741 -28.25 38.17 14.22
CA LEU A 741 -29.56 37.52 14.12
C LEU A 741 -30.57 38.26 15.01
N ASP A 742 -31.72 38.58 14.45
CA ASP A 742 -32.89 39.02 15.21
C ASP A 742 -33.66 37.80 15.76
N ALA A 743 -34.76 38.04 16.48
CA ALA A 743 -35.54 36.97 17.11
C ALA A 743 -36.08 35.95 16.09
N GLU A 744 -36.49 36.40 14.90
CA GLU A 744 -36.97 35.53 13.82
C GLU A 744 -35.83 34.72 13.19
N GLY A 745 -34.66 35.35 12.99
CA GLY A 745 -33.45 34.68 12.53
C GLY A 745 -32.94 33.62 13.51
N ILE A 746 -33.00 33.89 14.82
CA ILE A 746 -32.65 32.92 15.86
C ILE A 746 -33.56 31.69 15.80
N ASP A 747 -34.88 31.89 15.66
CA ASP A 747 -35.84 30.78 15.56
C ASP A 747 -35.65 29.95 14.28
N THR A 748 -35.39 30.63 13.17
CA THR A 748 -35.09 29.97 11.88
C THR A 748 -33.86 29.07 11.98
N TRP A 749 -32.75 29.60 12.50
CA TRP A 749 -31.50 28.83 12.65
C TRP A 749 -31.58 27.76 13.73
N ARG A 750 -32.38 27.98 14.79
CA ARG A 750 -32.74 26.92 15.73
C ARG A 750 -33.42 25.76 14.99
N GLY A 751 -34.35 26.04 14.08
CA GLY A 751 -34.95 25.03 13.21
C GLY A 751 -33.92 24.23 12.41
N VAL A 752 -32.98 24.90 11.76
CA VAL A 752 -31.90 24.25 10.98
C VAL A 752 -31.01 23.36 11.85
N ILE A 753 -30.70 23.78 13.09
CA ILE A 753 -29.90 22.98 14.03
C ILE A 753 -30.63 21.70 14.44
N HIS A 754 -31.94 21.77 14.68
CA HIS A 754 -32.76 20.59 14.97
C HIS A 754 -32.85 19.64 13.75
N ASP A 755 -33.06 20.17 12.55
CA ASP A 755 -33.12 19.36 11.34
C ASP A 755 -31.78 18.66 11.05
N ALA A 756 -30.66 19.35 11.29
CA ALA A 756 -29.33 18.74 11.23
C ALA A 756 -29.17 17.62 12.28
N ALA A 757 -29.65 17.83 13.50
CA ALA A 757 -29.63 16.81 14.55
C ALA A 757 -30.42 15.56 14.14
N ASP A 758 -31.61 15.72 13.57
CA ASP A 758 -32.43 14.60 13.09
C ASP A 758 -31.75 13.86 11.93
N ALA A 759 -31.06 14.58 11.04
CA ALA A 759 -30.29 13.98 9.94
C ALA A 759 -29.11 13.10 10.43
N SER A 760 -28.70 13.22 11.70
CA SER A 760 -27.65 12.40 12.31
C SER A 760 -28.13 11.03 12.81
N LYS A 761 -29.46 10.78 12.81
CA LYS A 761 -30.06 9.59 13.42
C LYS A 761 -29.80 8.29 12.65
N GLY A 762 -29.80 8.34 11.32
CA GLY A 762 -29.78 7.13 10.48
C GLY A 762 -31.06 6.28 10.62
N PRO A 763 -31.07 5.02 10.15
CA PRO A 763 -29.94 4.25 9.60
C PRO A 763 -29.53 4.65 8.17
N SER A 764 -30.39 5.39 7.46
CA SER A 764 -30.10 5.90 6.12
C SER A 764 -29.66 7.37 6.19
N TYR A 765 -28.62 7.72 5.43
CA TYR A 765 -28.08 9.08 5.36
C TYR A 765 -28.20 9.62 3.95
N LEU A 766 -28.71 10.84 3.81
CA LEU A 766 -28.88 11.47 2.51
C LEU A 766 -27.51 11.87 1.92
N ALA A 767 -27.29 11.49 0.67
CA ALA A 767 -26.13 11.93 -0.11
C ALA A 767 -26.52 13.13 -0.97
N MET A 768 -25.92 14.30 -0.73
CA MET A 768 -26.22 15.52 -1.47
C MET A 768 -25.02 15.96 -2.32
N ARG A 769 -25.29 16.37 -3.57
CA ARG A 769 -24.28 16.90 -4.47
C ARG A 769 -24.02 18.37 -4.13
N ASN A 770 -22.76 18.70 -3.85
CA ASN A 770 -22.32 20.04 -3.48
C ASN A 770 -20.90 20.31 -4.04
N ASP A 771 -20.41 21.54 -3.86
CA ASP A 771 -19.07 21.94 -4.31
C ASP A 771 -17.95 21.17 -3.60
N GLY A 772 -18.23 20.64 -2.42
CA GLY A 772 -17.31 19.82 -1.63
C GLY A 772 -17.07 18.41 -2.18
N CYS A 773 -17.88 17.91 -3.12
CA CYS A 773 -17.76 16.55 -3.66
C CYS A 773 -16.38 16.26 -4.27
N ARG A 774 -15.70 17.27 -4.85
CA ARG A 774 -14.37 17.12 -5.49
C ARG A 774 -13.24 16.78 -4.51
N HIS A 775 -13.45 17.04 -3.23
CA HIS A 775 -12.45 16.85 -2.17
C HIS A 775 -12.99 15.95 -1.05
N CYS A 776 -14.12 15.29 -1.29
CA CYS A 776 -14.74 14.37 -0.34
C CYS A 776 -13.92 13.08 -0.27
N LYS A 777 -13.48 12.71 0.95
CA LYS A 777 -12.61 11.55 1.17
C LYS A 777 -13.33 10.22 0.94
N VAL A 778 -14.65 10.23 0.99
CA VAL A 778 -15.53 9.07 0.88
C VAL A 778 -16.24 8.97 -0.47
N ALA A 779 -15.73 9.68 -1.49
CA ALA A 779 -16.32 9.70 -2.83
C ALA A 779 -16.42 8.31 -3.48
N GLY A 780 -15.46 7.40 -3.19
CA GLY A 780 -15.46 6.02 -3.69
C GLY A 780 -16.54 5.11 -3.08
N SER A 781 -17.34 5.61 -2.13
CA SER A 781 -18.48 4.89 -1.54
C SER A 781 -19.77 5.73 -1.60
N CYS A 782 -19.77 6.80 -2.40
CA CYS A 782 -20.91 7.69 -2.53
C CYS A 782 -21.82 7.23 -3.67
N PRO A 783 -23.13 6.97 -3.43
CA PRO A 783 -24.04 6.49 -4.46
C PRO A 783 -24.34 7.55 -5.55
N VAL A 784 -24.00 8.82 -5.32
CA VAL A 784 -24.18 9.93 -6.28
C VAL A 784 -22.98 10.04 -7.24
N GLN A 785 -21.89 9.32 -6.99
CA GLN A 785 -20.69 9.32 -7.82
C GLN A 785 -20.59 8.00 -8.59
N ASP A 786 -20.13 8.05 -9.84
CA ASP A 786 -19.97 6.84 -10.66
C ASP A 786 -18.99 5.85 -10.04
N THR A 787 -17.95 6.35 -9.37
CA THR A 787 -16.95 5.54 -8.65
C THR A 787 -17.49 4.84 -7.41
N GLY A 788 -18.62 5.28 -6.88
CA GLY A 788 -19.24 4.75 -5.65
C GLY A 788 -20.57 4.04 -5.89
N ARG A 789 -20.95 3.78 -7.15
CA ARG A 789 -22.14 2.98 -7.50
C ARG A 789 -21.98 1.55 -7.00
N GLN A 790 -23.10 0.93 -6.61
CA GLN A 790 -23.04 -0.48 -6.25
C GLN A 790 -22.80 -1.33 -7.49
N VAL A 791 -22.06 -2.43 -7.32
CA VAL A 791 -21.80 -3.41 -8.38
C VAL A 791 -23.09 -4.04 -8.92
N THR A 792 -24.19 -3.92 -8.17
CA THR A 792 -25.53 -4.43 -8.52
C THR A 792 -26.43 -3.42 -9.23
N ASP A 793 -26.02 -2.15 -9.35
CA ASP A 793 -26.84 -1.06 -9.91
C ASP A 793 -26.68 -0.92 -11.45
N GLU A 794 -26.17 -1.94 -12.15
CA GLU A 794 -26.12 -2.01 -13.63
C GLU A 794 -27.27 -2.81 -14.24
#